data_AF-A0A3M1TNC0-F1
#
_entry.id   AF-A0A3M1TNC0-F1
#
_cell.length_a   1.000
_cell.length_b   1.000
_cell.length_c   1.000
_cell.angle_alpha   90.00
_cell.angle_beta   90.00
_cell.angle_gamma   90.00
#
_symmetry.space_group_name_H-M   'P 1'
#
loop_
_entity.id
_entity.type
_entity.pdbx_description
1 polymer ?
#
loop_
_entity_poly.entity_id
_entity_poly.type
_entity_poly.pdbx_seq_one_letter_code
_entity_poly.pdbx_strand_id
1 'polypeptide(L)'
;MNNRKGVFRPGSGLPGKGFSSVLLFVLLSSWACQPRTAAVWRGAEAMPPAVDCLQWRQSLDSLAGLYASRQALVVSTYDNSAYPYLQLQPGQYALKQDTLLFRPFEEPAVHFFRQAARLRVRLLALPEAGERAAGQQEVLASLWLDSSLYARSRIPYFAYKFPLNGRQVAGQALALQLALYGKENQADSSLCEPVAGLPRHLPLACCTGREWQEASLRMAIPHATPPIAPKTYRYAGFSGLVDIRFDPNSSLIRDSTAMLSRIQQQIDRFAGMHYQIESVHIIGYASIEGGVAQNLELSTRRAGALYRGLKARYPALALDYEGRGEDWGLSSRLIRQHVPPERAAAVAELLAAALHPDSVEQALRRLVPAEAFWQAILPPARHTLAVLRFSYQGPEEVLQFFPDSLPLESEALAQAAAWQLTVAPYSRGQDVQRQSEALTALIQSEPKAEWYALRAGYQYAAGHYAAALADMQAAEAEDAPRWRRFRWLLLANMMEQLSPADRSRLLQEVAAVQEPAPDTAWARLLQALLLEAEGQTGTAISLLQSLAAHPTLQAEALNNLGVCYLKSYQLQAARQAFRAALNHRPTLAEAYFNQAVLAAYLGLTAEAAARLDDALALKPEWKREISSNPVFREMRTHALFDHFEWE
;
A
#
# COMPACT_ATOMS: atom_id res chain seq x y z
N MET A 1 34.04 -24.51 -67.30
CA MET A 1 34.47 -23.25 -66.68
C MET A 1 34.99 -23.56 -65.27
N ASN A 2 36.32 -23.52 -65.16
CA ASN A 2 37.28 -23.53 -64.03
C ASN A 2 36.77 -23.70 -62.58
N ASN A 3 37.43 -24.43 -61.66
CA ASN A 3 38.42 -25.52 -61.67
C ASN A 3 38.56 -26.02 -60.20
N ARG A 4 38.41 -27.34 -59.97
CA ARG A 4 39.11 -28.29 -59.05
C ARG A 4 39.24 -28.02 -57.52
N LYS A 5 38.72 -28.94 -56.66
CA LYS A 5 39.40 -30.06 -55.91
C LYS A 5 40.52 -29.61 -54.95
N GLY A 6 40.70 -30.02 -53.69
CA GLY A 6 40.03 -30.96 -52.77
C GLY A 6 40.89 -31.25 -51.51
N VAL A 7 40.28 -31.87 -50.50
CA VAL A 7 40.77 -32.90 -49.52
C VAL A 7 41.91 -32.63 -48.49
N PHE A 8 41.67 -33.16 -47.28
CA PHE A 8 42.57 -33.74 -46.22
C PHE A 8 42.77 -33.02 -44.86
N ARG A 9 42.38 -33.73 -43.78
CA ARG A 9 42.90 -33.76 -42.37
C ARG A 9 43.58 -35.15 -42.17
N PRO A 10 44.23 -35.57 -41.06
CA PRO A 10 44.74 -34.94 -39.80
C PRO A 10 46.20 -35.42 -39.43
N GLY A 11 46.71 -35.18 -38.21
CA GLY A 11 47.78 -36.02 -37.62
C GLY A 11 48.67 -35.41 -36.52
N SER A 12 48.87 -36.16 -35.43
CA SER A 12 49.52 -35.86 -34.15
C SER A 12 50.92 -36.49 -33.96
N GLY A 13 51.79 -35.91 -33.10
CA GLY A 13 52.70 -36.67 -32.21
C GLY A 13 54.23 -36.38 -32.17
N LEU A 14 54.70 -35.80 -31.03
CA LEU A 14 55.92 -36.10 -30.20
C LEU A 14 57.37 -35.96 -30.80
N PRO A 15 58.48 -36.07 -30.02
CA PRO A 15 58.92 -35.45 -28.74
C PRO A 15 60.43 -35.04 -28.69
N GLY A 16 60.94 -34.41 -27.59
CA GLY A 16 62.32 -34.69 -27.10
C GLY A 16 63.20 -33.56 -26.51
N LYS A 17 63.44 -33.63 -25.18
CA LYS A 17 64.69 -33.45 -24.36
C LYS A 17 65.53 -32.16 -24.52
N GLY A 18 66.06 -31.46 -23.50
CA GLY A 18 66.38 -31.74 -22.09
C GLY A 18 67.82 -31.27 -21.79
N PHE A 19 68.07 -30.58 -20.67
CA PHE A 19 69.34 -30.37 -19.87
C PHE A 19 69.18 -29.04 -19.07
N SER A 20 68.92 -29.04 -17.75
CA SER A 20 69.83 -29.25 -16.59
C SER A 20 70.98 -28.22 -16.60
N SER A 21 71.33 -27.47 -15.55
CA SER A 21 71.09 -27.57 -14.11
C SER A 21 71.65 -26.32 -13.45
N VAL A 22 70.95 -25.82 -12.43
CA VAL A 22 71.48 -25.39 -11.13
C VAL A 22 73.01 -25.49 -11.01
N LEU A 23 73.73 -24.41 -11.29
CA LEU A 23 75.01 -24.09 -10.64
C LEU A 23 75.48 -22.67 -11.03
N LEU A 24 74.82 -21.65 -10.48
CA LEU A 24 75.54 -20.51 -9.88
C LEU A 24 74.55 -19.71 -9.05
N PHE A 25 74.16 -20.33 -7.94
CA PHE A 25 73.87 -19.58 -6.73
C PHE A 25 75.11 -18.74 -6.40
N VAL A 26 74.88 -17.51 -5.94
CA VAL A 26 75.89 -16.56 -5.46
C VAL A 26 76.57 -15.76 -6.58
N LEU A 27 75.96 -14.63 -6.94
CA LEU A 27 76.55 -13.31 -6.72
C LEU A 27 75.42 -12.25 -6.80
N LEU A 28 74.87 -11.98 -5.62
CA LEU A 28 74.54 -10.65 -5.11
C LEU A 28 73.73 -9.71 -6.03
N SER A 29 72.43 -9.65 -5.71
CA SER A 29 71.65 -8.42 -5.50
C SER A 29 71.82 -7.28 -6.50
N SER A 30 70.80 -7.07 -7.36
CA SER A 30 69.96 -5.86 -7.36
C SER A 30 69.22 -5.66 -8.70
N TRP A 31 68.08 -4.95 -8.65
CA TRP A 31 67.27 -4.36 -9.74
C TRP A 31 66.03 -5.13 -10.24
N ALA A 32 64.89 -4.59 -9.80
CA ALA A 32 63.55 -4.75 -10.35
C ALA A 32 63.18 -3.53 -11.22
N CYS A 33 62.19 -3.73 -12.11
CA CYS A 33 61.25 -2.73 -12.67
C CYS A 33 61.58 -1.91 -13.94
N GLN A 34 60.59 -1.94 -14.86
CA GLN A 34 60.15 -0.94 -15.86
C GLN A 34 60.45 -1.13 -17.39
N PRO A 35 59.57 -0.60 -18.29
CA PRO A 35 58.83 -1.41 -19.29
C PRO A 35 58.86 -0.87 -20.74
N ARG A 36 58.58 -1.70 -21.75
CA ARG A 36 57.89 -1.28 -22.98
C ARG A 36 56.96 -2.37 -23.52
N THR A 37 55.78 -1.91 -23.88
CA THR A 37 54.58 -2.61 -24.37
C THR A 37 54.81 -3.45 -25.62
N ALA A 38 54.25 -4.66 -25.66
CA ALA A 38 53.74 -5.25 -26.89
C ALA A 38 52.58 -6.19 -26.58
N ALA A 39 51.58 -6.12 -27.43
CA ALA A 39 50.27 -6.73 -27.26
C ALA A 39 50.25 -8.22 -27.68
N VAL A 40 49.26 -8.92 -27.12
CA VAL A 40 48.57 -10.16 -27.53
C VAL A 40 49.40 -11.48 -27.53
N TRP A 41 49.04 -12.55 -26.82
CA TRP A 41 47.89 -13.43 -27.08
C TRP A 41 47.72 -14.57 -26.04
N ARG A 42 46.45 -14.97 -25.86
CA ARG A 42 45.84 -16.25 -25.41
C ARG A 42 46.18 -16.92 -24.06
N GLY A 43 45.10 -17.33 -23.40
CA GLY A 43 44.98 -18.65 -22.77
C GLY A 43 44.71 -18.59 -21.27
N ALA A 44 43.61 -19.21 -20.85
CA ALA A 44 43.25 -19.42 -19.45
C ALA A 44 44.31 -20.29 -18.73
N GLU A 45 44.74 -19.87 -17.54
CA GLU A 45 44.61 -20.60 -16.25
C GLU A 45 45.53 -20.03 -15.15
N ALA A 46 44.95 -19.97 -13.95
CA ALA A 46 45.51 -19.96 -12.59
C ALA A 46 46.36 -18.79 -12.03
N MET A 47 45.93 -18.39 -10.82
CA MET A 47 46.44 -17.37 -9.88
C MET A 47 47.86 -17.64 -9.32
N PRO A 48 48.47 -16.66 -8.63
CA PRO A 48 49.87 -16.68 -8.20
C PRO A 48 50.09 -17.47 -6.90
N PRO A 49 51.36 -17.72 -6.53
CA PRO A 49 51.70 -17.67 -5.12
C PRO A 49 52.89 -16.76 -4.80
N ALA A 50 52.72 -16.10 -3.64
CA ALA A 50 53.68 -15.49 -2.73
C ALA A 50 54.46 -14.25 -3.22
N VAL A 51 53.83 -13.08 -3.01
CA VAL A 51 54.55 -11.84 -2.72
C VAL A 51 55.14 -11.96 -1.31
N ASP A 52 56.45 -11.82 -1.16
CA ASP A 52 57.11 -11.65 0.14
C ASP A 52 56.87 -10.22 0.65
N CYS A 53 56.35 -10.14 1.88
CA CYS A 53 55.94 -8.94 2.62
C CYS A 53 56.99 -7.81 2.69
N LEU A 54 58.29 -8.10 2.51
CA LEU A 54 59.33 -7.07 2.62
C LEU A 54 59.50 -6.24 1.34
N GLN A 55 59.26 -6.83 0.16
CA GLN A 55 59.22 -6.10 -1.13
C GLN A 55 57.95 -5.25 -1.27
N TRP A 56 56.83 -5.69 -0.67
CA TRP A 56 55.61 -4.89 -0.58
C TRP A 56 55.79 -3.65 0.31
N ARG A 57 56.49 -3.80 1.44
CA ARG A 57 56.74 -2.71 2.40
C ARG A 57 57.72 -1.66 1.87
N GLN A 58 58.80 -2.07 1.18
CA GLN A 58 59.72 -1.13 0.51
C GLN A 58 59.10 -0.47 -0.74
N SER A 59 58.16 -1.15 -1.42
CA SER A 59 57.36 -0.53 -2.49
C SER A 59 56.38 0.49 -1.94
N LEU A 60 55.80 0.26 -0.75
CA LEU A 60 54.96 1.24 -0.04
C LEU A 60 55.76 2.45 0.45
N ASP A 61 56.99 2.28 0.93
CA ASP A 61 57.82 3.39 1.42
C ASP A 61 58.48 4.20 0.27
N SER A 62 58.80 3.57 -0.87
CA SER A 62 59.21 4.28 -2.09
C SER A 62 58.05 4.93 -2.84
N LEU A 63 56.84 4.33 -2.79
CA LEU A 63 55.60 5.00 -3.15
C LEU A 63 55.37 6.21 -2.25
N ALA A 64 55.55 6.08 -0.93
CA ALA A 64 55.47 7.16 0.06
C ALA A 64 56.45 8.32 -0.22
N GLY A 65 57.64 8.04 -0.77
CA GLY A 65 58.65 9.04 -1.17
C GLY A 65 58.40 9.73 -2.51
N LEU A 66 57.76 9.08 -3.50
CA LEU A 66 57.42 9.69 -4.79
C LEU A 66 56.15 10.56 -4.75
N TYR A 67 55.48 10.66 -3.60
CA TYR A 67 54.51 11.72 -3.28
C TYR A 67 55.15 13.12 -3.15
N ALA A 68 56.41 13.31 -3.53
CA ALA A 68 57.12 14.59 -3.44
C ALA A 68 56.91 15.57 -4.62
N SER A 69 56.26 15.17 -5.73
CA SER A 69 55.89 16.11 -6.81
C SER A 69 54.38 16.11 -7.07
N ARG A 70 53.69 17.06 -6.45
CA ARG A 70 52.24 17.26 -6.51
C ARG A 70 51.80 17.63 -7.94
N GLN A 71 51.36 16.66 -8.74
CA GLN A 71 50.55 16.92 -9.95
C GLN A 71 49.84 15.69 -10.56
N ALA A 72 49.69 14.58 -9.83
CA ALA A 72 49.01 13.38 -10.35
C ALA A 72 47.78 13.02 -9.50
N LEU A 73 46.65 12.86 -10.19
CA LEU A 73 45.37 12.45 -9.63
C LEU A 73 45.43 10.98 -9.17
N VAL A 74 45.06 10.72 -7.91
CA VAL A 74 44.84 9.35 -7.42
C VAL A 74 43.45 8.90 -7.88
N VAL A 75 43.41 8.14 -8.96
CA VAL A 75 42.22 7.34 -9.30
C VAL A 75 42.27 6.09 -8.42
N SER A 76 41.62 6.15 -7.25
CA SER A 76 41.36 4.97 -6.43
C SER A 76 40.45 4.02 -7.23
N THR A 77 41.02 2.92 -7.70
CA THR A 77 40.26 1.75 -8.12
C THR A 77 39.83 1.00 -6.85
N TYR A 78 38.52 0.96 -6.60
CA TYR A 78 37.79 0.06 -5.68
C TYR A 78 37.46 0.47 -4.24
N ASP A 79 37.68 1.70 -3.79
CA ASP A 79 36.97 2.16 -2.58
C ASP A 79 36.32 3.52 -2.76
N ASN A 80 35.06 3.48 -3.18
CA ASN A 80 34.16 4.62 -3.11
C ASN A 80 33.14 4.45 -1.96
N SER A 81 33.26 3.45 -1.08
CA SER A 81 32.28 3.19 0.00
C SER A 81 32.01 4.42 0.89
N ALA A 82 32.99 5.31 0.99
CA ALA A 82 32.88 6.58 1.70
C ALA A 82 32.22 7.72 0.90
N TYR A 83 31.82 7.57 -0.36
CA TYR A 83 31.36 8.67 -1.23
C TYR A 83 30.16 8.22 -2.08
N PRO A 84 28.94 8.73 -1.89
CA PRO A 84 27.79 8.37 -2.72
C PRO A 84 27.99 8.85 -4.16
N TYR A 85 28.14 7.93 -5.11
CA TYR A 85 28.48 8.23 -6.51
C TYR A 85 27.33 8.89 -7.30
N LEU A 86 26.11 8.89 -6.74
CA LEU A 86 24.88 9.02 -7.52
C LEU A 86 24.03 10.25 -7.19
N GLN A 87 24.47 11.14 -6.31
CA GLN A 87 23.70 12.35 -5.94
C GLN A 87 23.92 13.54 -6.89
N LEU A 88 24.86 13.45 -7.84
CA LEU A 88 25.15 14.53 -8.78
C LEU A 88 24.50 14.27 -10.14
N GLN A 89 23.55 15.14 -10.52
CA GLN A 89 23.03 15.26 -11.88
C GLN A 89 24.10 15.81 -12.82
N PRO A 90 23.95 15.62 -14.15
CA PRO A 90 24.78 16.30 -15.12
C PRO A 90 24.84 17.81 -14.81
N GLY A 91 26.05 18.32 -14.62
CA GLY A 91 26.34 19.70 -14.23
C GLY A 91 26.40 20.00 -12.74
N GLN A 92 26.29 19.06 -11.81
CA GLN A 92 26.36 19.33 -10.37
C GLN A 92 27.73 18.99 -9.76
N TYR A 93 28.05 19.61 -8.60
CA TYR A 93 29.22 19.27 -7.78
C TYR A 93 28.90 19.14 -6.29
N ALA A 94 29.73 18.39 -5.55
CA ALA A 94 29.67 18.26 -4.10
C ALA A 94 31.07 18.33 -3.49
N LEU A 95 31.19 18.91 -2.29
CA LEU A 95 32.45 18.98 -1.54
C LEU A 95 32.46 17.94 -0.43
N LYS A 96 33.52 17.14 -0.37
CA LYS A 96 33.74 16.23 0.76
C LYS A 96 35.21 16.24 1.16
N GLN A 97 35.46 16.68 2.39
CA GLN A 97 36.81 16.91 2.90
C GLN A 97 37.58 17.86 1.95
N ASP A 98 38.73 17.42 1.45
CA ASP A 98 39.60 18.17 0.53
C ASP A 98 39.40 17.75 -0.93
N THR A 99 38.21 17.28 -1.29
CA THR A 99 37.90 16.79 -2.64
C THR A 99 36.56 17.32 -3.14
N LEU A 100 36.57 17.91 -4.34
CA LEU A 100 35.39 18.34 -5.07
C LEU A 100 34.97 17.25 -6.08
N LEU A 101 33.75 16.76 -5.94
CA LEU A 101 33.12 15.81 -6.85
C LEU A 101 32.30 16.59 -7.87
N PHE A 102 32.34 16.25 -9.15
CA PHE A 102 31.47 16.89 -10.14
C PHE A 102 31.03 15.93 -11.26
N ARG A 103 29.91 16.25 -11.90
CA ARG A 103 29.42 15.56 -13.10
C ARG A 103 29.22 16.56 -14.24
N PRO A 104 29.70 16.32 -15.46
CA PRO A 104 29.49 17.20 -16.61
C PRO A 104 28.05 17.14 -17.14
N PHE A 105 27.56 18.21 -17.78
CA PHE A 105 26.18 18.38 -18.28
C PHE A 105 25.89 17.55 -19.53
N GLU A 106 26.86 17.54 -20.45
CA GLU A 106 26.89 16.63 -21.59
C GLU A 106 28.09 15.71 -21.40
N GLU A 107 27.90 14.39 -21.61
CA GLU A 107 29.06 13.54 -21.83
C GLU A 107 29.79 14.09 -23.06
N PRO A 108 31.09 14.41 -22.98
CA PRO A 108 31.84 14.79 -24.17
C PRO A 108 31.70 13.64 -25.16
N ALA A 109 30.88 13.83 -26.21
CA ALA A 109 30.50 12.80 -27.15
C ALA A 109 31.72 11.93 -27.52
N VAL A 110 31.54 10.62 -27.61
CA VAL A 110 32.56 9.63 -28.02
C VAL A 110 33.34 10.09 -29.27
N HIS A 111 32.74 10.95 -30.10
CA HIS A 111 33.38 11.59 -31.23
C HIS A 111 34.62 12.43 -30.86
N PHE A 112 34.65 13.16 -29.74
CA PHE A 112 35.77 14.04 -29.36
C PHE A 112 37.04 13.25 -29.00
N PHE A 113 36.91 12.12 -28.29
CA PHE A 113 38.03 11.22 -28.00
C PHE A 113 38.46 10.34 -29.18
N ARG A 114 37.71 10.33 -30.30
CA ARG A 114 38.20 9.72 -31.56
C ARG A 114 39.24 10.59 -32.26
N GLN A 115 39.28 11.90 -31.97
CA GLN A 115 40.17 12.87 -32.61
C GLN A 115 41.23 13.46 -31.66
N ALA A 116 40.93 13.59 -30.36
CA ALA A 116 41.81 14.13 -29.33
C ALA A 116 42.54 13.05 -28.52
N ALA A 117 43.72 13.40 -27.96
CA ALA A 117 44.49 12.50 -27.10
C ALA A 117 44.13 12.64 -25.62
N ARG A 118 43.77 13.87 -25.17
CA ARG A 118 43.48 14.18 -23.76
C ARG A 118 42.49 15.34 -23.66
N LEU A 119 41.64 15.32 -22.64
CA LEU A 119 40.74 16.42 -22.24
C LEU A 119 41.27 17.03 -20.95
N ARG A 120 41.46 18.35 -20.92
CA ARG A 120 41.82 19.09 -19.71
C ARG A 120 40.58 19.73 -19.12
N VAL A 121 40.31 19.44 -17.85
CA VAL A 121 39.27 20.09 -17.06
C VAL A 121 39.96 21.01 -16.04
N ARG A 122 39.62 22.30 -16.03
CA ARG A 122 40.07 23.25 -15.02
C ARG A 122 38.91 23.68 -14.14
N LEU A 123 39.13 23.71 -12.84
CA LEU A 123 38.23 24.33 -11.89
C LEU A 123 38.68 25.78 -11.67
N LEU A 124 37.76 26.73 -11.81
CA LEU A 124 38.03 28.16 -11.71
C LEU A 124 37.23 28.78 -10.57
N ALA A 125 37.84 29.68 -9.81
CA ALA A 125 37.10 30.59 -8.92
C ALA A 125 36.51 31.73 -9.75
N LEU A 126 35.22 32.01 -9.56
CA LEU A 126 34.54 33.16 -10.15
C LEU A 126 34.52 34.33 -9.15
N PRO A 127 34.73 35.58 -9.61
CA PRO A 127 34.63 36.76 -8.75
C PRO A 127 33.20 36.97 -8.24
N GLU A 128 33.06 37.61 -7.07
CA GLU A 128 31.75 37.87 -6.46
C GLU A 128 30.88 38.80 -7.34
N ALA A 129 29.56 38.66 -7.23
CA ALA A 129 28.60 39.41 -8.02
C ALA A 129 28.68 40.92 -7.74
N GLY A 130 29.37 41.65 -8.62
CA GLY A 130 29.57 43.10 -8.50
C GLY A 130 30.96 43.57 -8.96
N GLU A 131 31.93 42.66 -9.03
CA GLU A 131 33.27 42.97 -9.53
C GLU A 131 33.34 42.82 -11.06
N ARG A 132 33.81 43.86 -11.76
CA ARG A 132 34.06 43.78 -13.21
C ARG A 132 35.10 42.69 -13.49
N ALA A 133 34.78 41.79 -14.42
CA ALA A 133 35.57 40.67 -14.92
C ALA A 133 36.89 41.07 -15.63
N ALA A 134 37.75 41.84 -14.97
CA ALA A 134 39.08 42.21 -15.45
C ALA A 134 40.22 41.48 -14.72
N GLY A 135 39.91 40.72 -13.66
CA GLY A 135 40.86 39.86 -12.96
C GLY A 135 41.01 38.48 -13.61
N GLN A 136 42.23 37.97 -13.70
CA GLN A 136 42.51 36.59 -14.13
C GLN A 136 41.74 35.60 -13.26
N GLN A 137 40.94 34.73 -13.87
CA GLN A 137 40.27 33.62 -13.17
C GLN A 137 41.33 32.70 -12.56
N GLU A 138 41.28 32.49 -11.25
CA GLU A 138 42.22 31.60 -10.57
C GLU A 138 41.88 30.13 -10.90
N VAL A 139 42.85 29.41 -11.46
CA VAL A 139 42.75 27.96 -11.66
C VAL A 139 43.00 27.25 -10.33
N LEU A 140 41.93 26.76 -9.72
CA LEU A 140 41.95 26.05 -8.44
C LEU A 140 42.49 24.63 -8.58
N ALA A 141 42.17 23.95 -9.68
CA ALA A 141 42.63 22.60 -9.97
C ALA A 141 42.64 22.32 -11.49
N SER A 142 43.42 21.32 -11.92
CA SER A 142 43.42 20.81 -13.30
C SER A 142 43.42 19.27 -13.29
N LEU A 143 42.56 18.68 -14.12
CA LEU A 143 42.43 17.24 -14.31
C LEU A 143 42.62 16.92 -15.79
N TRP A 144 43.34 15.84 -16.08
CA TRP A 144 43.48 15.30 -17.43
C TRP A 144 42.72 13.99 -17.54
N LEU A 145 41.89 13.88 -18.57
CA LEU A 145 41.11 12.69 -18.90
C LEU A 145 41.61 12.14 -20.25
N ASP A 146 41.92 10.85 -20.29
CA ASP A 146 42.26 10.13 -21.53
C ASP A 146 41.12 9.20 -21.97
N SER A 147 41.23 8.69 -23.20
CA SER A 147 40.21 7.83 -23.81
C SER A 147 40.03 6.49 -23.08
N SER A 148 41.05 5.99 -22.37
CA SER A 148 40.98 4.75 -21.59
C SER A 148 40.25 4.94 -20.25
N LEU A 149 40.39 6.13 -19.65
CA LEU A 149 39.68 6.54 -18.44
C LEU A 149 38.20 6.78 -18.75
N TYR A 150 37.94 7.47 -19.88
CA TYR A 150 36.59 7.76 -20.36
C TYR A 150 35.82 6.49 -20.82
N ALA A 151 36.50 5.53 -21.47
CA ALA A 151 35.86 4.27 -21.86
C ALA A 151 35.43 3.42 -20.64
N ARG A 152 36.13 3.55 -19.52
CA ARG A 152 35.80 2.89 -18.23
C ARG A 152 34.69 3.59 -17.46
N SER A 153 34.37 4.85 -17.79
CA SER A 153 33.30 5.66 -17.19
C SER A 153 31.97 5.60 -17.94
N ARG A 154 31.78 4.64 -18.86
CA ARG A 154 30.52 4.41 -19.63
C ARG A 154 29.32 3.94 -18.78
N ILE A 155 29.45 3.97 -17.46
CA ILE A 155 28.37 3.67 -16.54
C ILE A 155 27.64 5.01 -16.34
N PRO A 156 26.30 5.08 -16.52
CA PRO A 156 25.54 6.23 -16.09
C PRO A 156 25.96 6.62 -14.67
N TYR A 157 26.02 7.93 -14.39
CA TYR A 157 26.34 8.47 -13.07
C TYR A 157 27.82 8.36 -12.59
N PHE A 158 28.79 8.36 -13.51
CA PHE A 158 30.21 8.53 -13.14
C PHE A 158 30.51 9.96 -12.66
N ALA A 159 31.08 10.11 -11.45
CA ALA A 159 31.51 11.39 -10.88
C ALA A 159 33.05 11.54 -10.90
N TYR A 160 33.53 12.72 -11.28
CA TYR A 160 34.95 13.06 -11.32
C TYR A 160 35.39 13.72 -10.01
N LYS A 161 36.62 13.45 -9.55
CA LYS A 161 37.19 13.97 -8.30
C LYS A 161 38.28 15.00 -8.58
N PHE A 162 38.23 16.13 -7.88
CA PHE A 162 39.25 17.17 -7.85
C PHE A 162 39.82 17.30 -6.43
N PRO A 163 41.09 16.92 -6.18
CA PRO A 163 41.73 17.22 -4.90
C PRO A 163 42.00 18.72 -4.80
N LEU A 164 41.54 19.34 -3.71
CA LEU A 164 41.66 20.78 -3.48
C LEU A 164 42.99 21.15 -2.79
N ASN A 165 43.70 20.17 -2.23
CA ASN A 165 45.03 20.32 -1.61
C ASN A 165 45.09 21.42 -0.52
N GLY A 166 44.05 21.50 0.31
CA GLY A 166 43.90 22.47 1.39
C GLY A 166 43.24 23.79 0.99
N ARG A 167 42.79 23.93 -0.27
CA ARG A 167 42.10 25.15 -0.73
C ARG A 167 40.63 25.14 -0.32
N GLN A 168 40.17 26.21 0.32
CA GLN A 168 38.77 26.39 0.66
C GLN A 168 37.99 26.97 -0.51
N VAL A 169 36.93 26.28 -0.93
CA VAL A 169 36.06 26.66 -2.06
C VAL A 169 34.58 26.70 -1.66
N ALA A 170 34.29 26.57 -0.36
CA ALA A 170 32.93 26.66 0.17
C ALA A 170 32.41 28.10 0.04
N GLY A 171 31.21 28.28 -0.51
CA GLY A 171 30.60 29.60 -0.74
C GLY A 171 31.11 30.35 -1.97
N GLN A 172 32.11 29.82 -2.69
CA GLN A 172 32.61 30.41 -3.93
C GLN A 172 31.79 29.94 -5.14
N ALA A 173 31.55 30.84 -6.10
CA ALA A 173 31.05 30.46 -7.41
C ALA A 173 32.19 29.82 -8.20
N LEU A 174 31.94 28.63 -8.79
CA LEU A 174 32.94 27.84 -9.48
C LEU A 174 32.57 27.65 -10.95
N ALA A 175 33.56 27.66 -11.84
CA ALA A 175 33.37 27.32 -13.25
C ALA A 175 34.27 26.15 -13.66
N LEU A 176 33.76 25.34 -14.60
CA LEU A 176 34.51 24.26 -15.23
C LEU A 176 34.89 24.68 -16.65
N GLN A 177 36.19 24.75 -16.92
CA GLN A 177 36.72 25.00 -18.25
C GLN A 177 37.23 23.69 -18.85
N LEU A 178 36.68 23.33 -20.00
CA LEU A 178 37.04 22.14 -20.77
C LEU A 178 37.87 22.55 -21.99
N ALA A 179 39.04 21.96 -22.15
CA ALA A 179 39.91 22.17 -23.30
C ALA A 179 40.35 20.84 -23.92
N LEU A 180 40.15 20.70 -25.23
CA LEU A 180 40.56 19.52 -26.00
C LEU A 180 42.01 19.67 -26.45
N TYR A 181 42.79 18.61 -26.29
CA TYR A 181 44.17 18.55 -26.75
C TYR A 181 44.35 17.45 -27.80
N GLY A 182 44.74 17.86 -29.00
CA GLY A 182 45.14 16.96 -30.08
C GLY A 182 46.43 16.19 -29.75
N LYS A 183 46.86 15.32 -30.67
CA LYS A 183 48.08 14.49 -30.49
C LYS A 183 49.36 15.31 -30.33
N GLU A 184 49.37 16.55 -30.82
CA GLU A 184 50.52 17.48 -30.76
C GLU A 184 50.48 18.41 -29.53
N ASN A 185 49.54 18.19 -28.59
CA ASN A 185 49.43 18.92 -27.33
C ASN A 185 49.12 20.43 -27.49
N GLN A 186 48.60 20.84 -28.64
CA GLN A 186 47.97 22.16 -28.84
C GLN A 186 46.49 22.09 -28.46
N ALA A 187 45.95 23.19 -27.91
CA ALA A 187 44.55 23.27 -27.50
C ALA A 187 43.67 23.58 -28.72
N ASP A 188 42.81 22.64 -29.13
CA ASP A 188 42.02 22.76 -30.36
C ASP A 188 40.75 23.60 -30.18
N SER A 189 40.20 23.70 -28.96
CA SER A 189 39.02 24.54 -28.66
C SER A 189 38.73 24.59 -27.16
N SER A 190 38.30 25.76 -26.64
CA SER A 190 37.63 25.88 -25.34
C SER A 190 36.13 25.60 -25.53
N LEU A 191 35.59 24.61 -24.81
CA LEU A 191 34.18 24.19 -24.97
C LEU A 191 33.19 25.07 -24.19
N CYS A 192 33.68 26.07 -23.43
CA CYS A 192 32.87 26.90 -22.53
C CYS A 192 33.26 28.39 -22.63
N GLU A 193 33.19 29.02 -23.80
CA GLU A 193 33.25 30.49 -23.91
C GLU A 193 31.90 31.10 -24.30
N PRO A 194 31.55 32.29 -23.77
CA PRO A 194 30.32 32.97 -24.13
C PRO A 194 30.40 33.44 -25.58
N VAL A 195 29.56 32.88 -26.46
CA VAL A 195 29.38 33.41 -27.82
C VAL A 195 28.56 34.69 -27.73
N ALA A 196 29.13 35.81 -28.16
CA ALA A 196 28.42 37.09 -28.22
C ALA A 196 27.24 37.00 -29.22
N GLY A 197 26.02 37.29 -28.78
CA GLY A 197 24.86 37.50 -29.66
C GLY A 197 23.66 36.55 -29.53
N LEU A 198 23.59 35.67 -28.53
CA LEU A 198 22.41 34.82 -28.31
C LEU A 198 21.39 35.47 -27.32
N PRO A 199 20.07 35.22 -27.51
CA PRO A 199 19.01 35.85 -26.73
C PRO A 199 19.05 35.44 -25.25
N ARG A 200 18.63 36.37 -24.38
CA ARG A 200 18.79 36.44 -22.91
C ARG A 200 18.24 35.28 -22.04
N HIS A 201 17.98 34.09 -22.56
CA HIS A 201 17.34 33.00 -21.80
C HIS A 201 18.03 31.62 -21.83
N LEU A 202 19.28 31.53 -22.29
CA LEU A 202 20.06 30.29 -22.18
C LEU A 202 21.34 30.54 -21.38
N PRO A 203 21.43 30.08 -20.12
CA PRO A 203 22.65 30.21 -19.35
C PRO A 203 23.70 29.21 -19.87
N LEU A 204 24.96 29.64 -19.79
CA LEU A 204 26.17 28.86 -20.04
C LEU A 204 26.06 27.45 -19.44
N ALA A 205 26.60 26.44 -20.12
CA ALA A 205 26.62 25.05 -19.66
C ALA A 205 27.46 24.87 -18.38
N CYS A 206 26.90 25.21 -17.21
CA CYS A 206 27.45 25.05 -15.86
C CYS A 206 26.29 25.13 -14.85
N CYS A 207 26.01 24.06 -14.10
CA CYS A 207 25.09 23.93 -12.94
C CYS A 207 23.68 24.59 -13.05
N THR A 208 22.60 23.79 -13.12
CA THR A 208 21.22 24.27 -12.88
C THR A 208 20.84 24.17 -11.40
N GLY A 209 20.18 25.19 -10.84
CA GLY A 209 19.69 25.23 -9.45
C GLY A 209 18.46 24.35 -9.13
N ARG A 210 18.38 23.13 -9.68
CA ARG A 210 17.31 22.16 -9.35
C ARG A 210 17.87 21.02 -8.49
N GLU A 211 17.18 20.72 -7.39
CA GLU A 211 17.55 19.64 -6.47
C GLU A 211 17.38 18.24 -7.09
N TRP A 212 18.23 17.31 -6.66
CA TRP A 212 18.21 15.91 -7.06
C TRP A 212 17.04 15.17 -6.42
N GLN A 213 16.45 14.21 -7.15
CA GLN A 213 15.37 13.35 -6.66
C GLN A 213 15.87 11.90 -6.56
N GLU A 214 15.69 11.29 -5.39
CA GLU A 214 16.07 9.89 -5.12
C GLU A 214 15.35 8.91 -6.06
N ALA A 215 16.03 7.83 -6.45
CA ALA A 215 15.35 6.73 -7.12
C ALA A 215 14.39 6.06 -6.12
N SER A 216 13.12 6.02 -6.47
CA SER A 216 12.13 5.31 -5.65
C SER A 216 12.43 3.80 -5.74
N LEU A 217 12.70 3.19 -4.59
CA LEU A 217 12.89 1.75 -4.43
C LEU A 217 11.64 1.15 -3.80
N ARG A 218 11.27 -0.06 -4.22
CA ARG A 218 10.07 -0.74 -3.74
C ARG A 218 10.43 -1.67 -2.58
N MET A 219 9.98 -1.32 -1.38
CA MET A 219 10.03 -2.25 -0.27
C MET A 219 8.96 -3.33 -0.46
N ALA A 220 9.34 -4.58 -0.27
CA ALA A 220 8.44 -5.72 -0.25
C ALA A 220 7.75 -5.77 1.12
N ILE A 221 6.48 -5.40 1.13
CA ILE A 221 5.60 -5.45 2.29
C ILE A 221 4.48 -6.43 1.97
N PRO A 222 4.29 -7.48 2.77
CA PRO A 222 3.19 -8.39 2.50
C PRO A 222 1.83 -7.71 2.65
N HIS A 223 0.89 -8.13 1.80
CA HIS A 223 -0.44 -7.54 1.77
C HIS A 223 -1.14 -7.70 3.12
N ALA A 224 -1.71 -6.58 3.61
CA ALA A 224 -2.56 -6.58 4.79
C ALA A 224 -3.96 -7.13 4.41
N THR A 225 -4.09 -8.45 4.31
CA THR A 225 -5.38 -9.10 4.05
C THR A 225 -5.85 -9.80 5.32
N PRO A 226 -6.91 -9.32 5.99
CA PRO A 226 -7.49 -10.01 7.14
C PRO A 226 -7.77 -11.49 6.82
N PRO A 227 -7.54 -12.43 7.75
CA PRO A 227 -7.72 -13.86 7.54
C PRO A 227 -9.19 -14.22 7.76
N ILE A 228 -10.07 -13.50 7.08
CA ILE A 228 -11.52 -13.64 7.17
C ILE A 228 -11.98 -14.11 5.80
N ALA A 229 -12.51 -15.33 5.76
CA ALA A 229 -13.11 -15.84 4.54
C ALA A 229 -14.33 -14.97 4.18
N PRO A 230 -14.56 -14.68 2.88
CA PRO A 230 -15.79 -14.04 2.45
C PRO A 230 -16.99 -14.83 2.98
N LYS A 231 -17.89 -14.13 3.68
CA LYS A 231 -19.14 -14.72 4.15
C LYS A 231 -20.28 -13.76 3.86
N THR A 232 -21.42 -14.33 3.51
CA THR A 232 -22.66 -13.59 3.33
C THR A 232 -23.49 -13.71 4.60
N TYR A 233 -24.05 -12.58 5.01
CA TYR A 233 -24.80 -12.44 6.24
C TYR A 233 -26.23 -12.00 5.97
N ARG A 234 -27.14 -12.42 6.85
CA ARG A 234 -28.55 -11.98 6.91
C ARG A 234 -28.92 -11.63 8.35
N TYR A 235 -30.04 -10.94 8.55
CA TYR A 235 -30.55 -10.72 9.91
C TYR A 235 -30.89 -12.06 10.56
N ALA A 236 -30.53 -12.27 11.84
CA ALA A 236 -30.92 -13.49 12.58
C ALA A 236 -32.41 -13.72 12.63
N GLY A 237 -33.20 -12.66 12.46
CA GLY A 237 -34.65 -12.71 12.50
C GLY A 237 -35.25 -11.33 12.48
N PHE A 238 -36.57 -11.27 12.52
CA PHE A 238 -37.34 -10.03 12.64
C PHE A 238 -38.70 -10.32 13.29
N SER A 239 -39.34 -9.27 13.80
CA SER A 239 -40.72 -9.33 14.28
C SER A 239 -41.61 -8.65 13.26
N GLY A 240 -42.73 -9.28 12.93
CA GLY A 240 -43.73 -8.70 12.04
C GLY A 240 -45.12 -8.66 12.67
N LEU A 241 -45.92 -7.70 12.25
CA LEU A 241 -47.23 -7.41 12.82
C LEU A 241 -48.35 -7.67 11.80
N VAL A 242 -49.48 -8.19 12.26
CA VAL A 242 -50.73 -8.27 11.51
C VAL A 242 -51.85 -7.69 12.35
N ASP A 243 -52.45 -6.60 11.85
CA ASP A 243 -53.64 -5.99 12.44
C ASP A 243 -54.91 -6.63 11.85
N ILE A 244 -55.61 -7.41 12.66
CA ILE A 244 -56.82 -8.15 12.30
C ILE A 244 -58.03 -7.32 12.72
N ARG A 245 -58.70 -6.72 11.73
CA ARG A 245 -59.94 -5.98 11.94
C ARG A 245 -61.14 -6.87 11.69
N PHE A 246 -62.14 -6.74 12.55
CA PHE A 246 -63.38 -7.51 12.46
C PHE A 246 -64.38 -6.77 11.58
N ASP A 247 -65.15 -7.51 10.78
CA ASP A 247 -66.32 -6.96 10.11
C ASP A 247 -67.28 -6.39 11.18
N PRO A 248 -67.69 -5.10 11.07
CA PRO A 248 -68.63 -4.49 12.01
C PRO A 248 -69.93 -5.27 12.23
N ASN A 249 -70.34 -6.12 11.27
CA ASN A 249 -71.57 -6.90 11.32
C ASN A 249 -71.41 -8.34 11.84
N SER A 250 -70.21 -8.76 12.24
CA SER A 250 -69.95 -10.13 12.71
C SER A 250 -69.34 -10.15 14.12
N SER A 251 -70.00 -10.87 15.04
CA SER A 251 -69.51 -11.12 16.41
C SER A 251 -68.47 -12.25 16.51
N LEU A 252 -68.21 -12.94 15.41
CA LEU A 252 -67.28 -14.06 15.31
C LEU A 252 -66.28 -13.81 14.18
N ILE A 253 -65.08 -14.40 14.31
CA ILE A 253 -64.14 -14.55 13.19
C ILE A 253 -64.73 -15.57 12.19
N ARG A 254 -65.86 -15.25 11.53
CA ARG A 254 -66.49 -16.12 10.54
C ARG A 254 -65.67 -16.23 9.26
N ASP A 255 -64.82 -15.25 8.98
CA ASP A 255 -63.85 -15.27 7.89
C ASP A 255 -62.44 -15.71 8.35
N SER A 256 -62.39 -16.53 9.40
CA SER A 256 -61.15 -17.05 9.98
C SER A 256 -60.29 -17.77 8.94
N THR A 257 -60.90 -18.45 7.98
CA THR A 257 -60.16 -19.18 6.94
C THR A 257 -59.38 -18.25 6.01
N ALA A 258 -59.99 -17.19 5.48
CA ALA A 258 -59.29 -16.26 4.57
C ALA A 258 -58.17 -15.50 5.30
N MET A 259 -58.43 -15.10 6.55
CA MET A 259 -57.45 -14.39 7.36
C MET A 259 -56.30 -15.27 7.83
N LEU A 260 -56.58 -16.47 8.32
CA LEU A 260 -55.54 -17.46 8.63
C LEU A 260 -54.73 -17.80 7.37
N SER A 261 -55.37 -17.80 6.19
CA SER A 261 -54.68 -17.98 4.91
C SER A 261 -53.77 -16.80 4.55
N ARG A 262 -54.13 -15.55 4.87
CA ARG A 262 -53.24 -14.38 4.69
C ARG A 262 -52.03 -14.45 5.60
N ILE A 263 -52.22 -14.81 6.88
CA ILE A 263 -51.12 -15.01 7.83
C ILE A 263 -50.22 -16.15 7.33
N GLN A 264 -50.80 -17.27 6.92
CA GLN A 264 -50.08 -18.39 6.31
C GLN A 264 -49.28 -17.95 5.08
N GLN A 265 -49.87 -17.16 4.18
CA GLN A 265 -49.18 -16.69 2.99
C GLN A 265 -47.95 -15.85 3.35
N GLN A 266 -48.01 -15.02 4.39
CA GLN A 266 -46.83 -14.28 4.85
C GLN A 266 -45.81 -15.22 5.51
N ILE A 267 -46.25 -16.19 6.31
CA ILE A 267 -45.35 -17.21 6.88
C ILE A 267 -44.61 -17.97 5.76
N ASP A 268 -45.34 -18.42 4.73
CA ASP A 268 -44.79 -19.17 3.61
C ASP A 268 -43.85 -18.30 2.76
N ARG A 269 -44.19 -17.01 2.57
CA ARG A 269 -43.33 -16.04 1.89
C ARG A 269 -41.97 -15.93 2.57
N PHE A 270 -41.94 -15.80 3.89
CA PHE A 270 -40.69 -15.69 4.65
C PHE A 270 -39.97 -17.04 4.80
N ALA A 271 -40.70 -18.16 4.86
CA ALA A 271 -40.13 -19.49 4.78
C ALA A 271 -39.36 -19.72 3.47
N GLY A 272 -39.87 -19.20 2.34
CA GLY A 272 -39.17 -19.18 1.04
C GLY A 272 -37.87 -18.37 1.05
N MET A 273 -37.66 -17.50 2.04
CA MET A 273 -36.43 -16.74 2.28
C MET A 273 -35.57 -17.34 3.39
N HIS A 274 -35.86 -18.58 3.82
CA HIS A 274 -35.23 -19.29 4.94
C HIS A 274 -35.52 -18.74 6.34
N TYR A 275 -36.58 -17.94 6.50
CA TYR A 275 -37.04 -17.50 7.81
C TYR A 275 -38.18 -18.39 8.30
N GLN A 276 -37.97 -19.08 9.42
CA GLN A 276 -38.99 -19.88 10.06
C GLN A 276 -39.64 -19.09 11.19
N ILE A 277 -40.94 -19.30 11.37
CA ILE A 277 -41.69 -18.69 12.46
C ILE A 277 -41.37 -19.39 13.78
N GLU A 278 -41.00 -18.62 14.80
CA GLU A 278 -40.68 -19.11 16.15
C GLU A 278 -41.90 -19.06 17.07
N SER A 279 -42.58 -17.91 17.09
CA SER A 279 -43.68 -17.66 17.99
C SER A 279 -44.70 -16.66 17.45
N VAL A 280 -45.91 -16.74 17.98
CA VAL A 280 -46.97 -15.75 17.75
C VAL A 280 -47.56 -15.30 19.07
N HIS A 281 -47.48 -14.00 19.33
CA HIS A 281 -48.16 -13.36 20.44
C HIS A 281 -49.39 -12.61 19.95
N ILE A 282 -50.57 -12.96 20.48
CA ILE A 282 -51.85 -12.42 20.02
C ILE A 282 -52.43 -11.49 21.07
N ILE A 283 -52.67 -10.24 20.69
CA ILE A 283 -53.21 -9.22 21.57
C ILE A 283 -54.60 -8.83 21.07
N GLY A 284 -55.63 -9.13 21.85
CA GLY A 284 -56.98 -8.68 21.57
C GLY A 284 -57.20 -7.29 22.15
N TYR A 285 -57.90 -6.45 21.38
CA TYR A 285 -58.47 -5.20 21.90
C TYR A 285 -59.95 -5.10 21.59
N ALA A 286 -60.61 -4.22 22.33
CA ALA A 286 -61.98 -3.80 22.16
C ALA A 286 -62.05 -2.31 21.88
N SER A 287 -63.16 -1.90 21.27
CA SER A 287 -63.55 -0.50 21.22
C SER A 287 -63.82 0.02 22.63
N ILE A 288 -63.74 1.35 22.78
CA ILE A 288 -63.98 2.07 24.04
C ILE A 288 -65.45 2.08 24.51
N GLU A 289 -66.38 1.44 23.77
CA GLU A 289 -67.79 1.40 24.14
C GLU A 289 -68.09 0.31 25.18
N GLY A 290 -69.05 0.54 26.07
CA GLY A 290 -69.42 -0.44 27.10
C GLY A 290 -68.58 -0.28 28.36
N GLY A 291 -68.57 -1.30 29.22
CA GLY A 291 -67.80 -1.25 30.47
C GLY A 291 -66.41 -1.88 30.33
N VAL A 292 -65.40 -1.26 30.94
CA VAL A 292 -63.99 -1.73 30.91
C VAL A 292 -63.84 -3.24 31.16
N ALA A 293 -64.50 -3.78 32.19
CA ALA A 293 -64.41 -5.20 32.53
C ALA A 293 -64.99 -6.12 31.43
N GLN A 294 -66.10 -5.70 30.81
CA GLN A 294 -66.70 -6.41 29.69
C GLN A 294 -65.80 -6.35 28.44
N ASN A 295 -65.16 -5.21 28.20
CA ASN A 295 -64.23 -5.02 27.10
C ASN A 295 -62.97 -5.88 27.24
N LEU A 296 -62.48 -6.07 28.47
CA LEU A 296 -61.40 -7.01 28.75
C LEU A 296 -61.81 -8.46 28.43
N GLU A 297 -63.01 -8.89 28.82
CA GLU A 297 -63.51 -10.23 28.50
C GLU A 297 -63.71 -10.42 26.98
N LEU A 298 -64.28 -9.42 26.30
CA LEU A 298 -64.50 -9.46 24.85
C LEU A 298 -63.19 -9.52 24.07
N SER A 299 -62.22 -8.67 24.41
CA SER A 299 -60.90 -8.68 23.78
C SER A 299 -60.17 -10.00 23.99
N THR A 300 -60.22 -10.56 25.21
CA THR A 300 -59.64 -11.87 25.54
C THR A 300 -60.28 -12.99 24.71
N ARG A 301 -61.63 -12.98 24.57
CA ARG A 301 -62.35 -13.97 23.75
C ARG A 301 -61.96 -13.88 22.27
N ARG A 302 -61.80 -12.67 21.73
CA ARG A 302 -61.35 -12.46 20.33
C ARG A 302 -59.94 -13.00 20.09
N ALA A 303 -59.00 -12.65 20.96
CA ALA A 303 -57.63 -13.16 20.90
C ALA A 303 -57.59 -14.69 20.98
N GLY A 304 -58.32 -15.28 21.92
CA GLY A 304 -58.43 -16.73 22.09
C GLY A 304 -59.05 -17.45 20.88
N ALA A 305 -59.92 -16.79 20.11
CA ALA A 305 -60.48 -17.36 18.88
C ALA A 305 -59.43 -17.49 17.77
N LEU A 306 -58.60 -16.46 17.57
CA LEU A 306 -57.47 -16.54 16.63
C LEU A 306 -56.43 -17.57 17.10
N TYR A 307 -56.12 -17.59 18.39
CA TYR A 307 -55.23 -18.57 19.00
C TYR A 307 -55.64 -20.01 18.65
N ARG A 308 -56.92 -20.37 18.84
CA ARG A 308 -57.42 -21.71 18.51
C ARG A 308 -57.26 -22.03 17.03
N GLY A 309 -57.54 -21.06 16.15
CA GLY A 309 -57.38 -21.22 14.71
C GLY A 309 -55.94 -21.49 14.30
N LEU A 310 -55.00 -20.69 14.82
CA LEU A 310 -53.57 -20.88 14.55
C LEU A 310 -53.02 -22.14 15.21
N LYS A 311 -53.41 -22.48 16.45
CA LYS A 311 -52.96 -23.68 17.16
C LYS A 311 -53.43 -24.97 16.48
N ALA A 312 -54.63 -24.97 15.91
CA ALA A 312 -55.11 -26.09 15.10
C ALA A 312 -54.29 -26.29 13.82
N ARG A 313 -53.81 -25.20 13.21
CA ARG A 313 -53.00 -25.24 11.98
C ARG A 313 -51.52 -25.50 12.23
N TYR A 314 -50.98 -25.00 13.35
CA TYR A 314 -49.59 -25.14 13.76
C TYR A 314 -49.51 -25.67 15.20
N PRO A 315 -49.72 -26.99 15.41
CA PRO A 315 -49.78 -27.57 16.76
C PRO A 315 -48.47 -27.39 17.55
N ALA A 316 -47.33 -27.42 16.88
CA ALA A 316 -46.00 -27.33 17.48
C ALA A 316 -45.51 -25.88 17.69
N LEU A 317 -46.19 -24.89 17.12
CA LEU A 317 -45.76 -23.49 17.23
C LEU A 317 -45.96 -22.98 18.66
N ALA A 318 -45.03 -22.14 19.12
CA ALA A 318 -45.17 -21.41 20.37
C ALA A 318 -46.20 -20.28 20.17
N LEU A 319 -47.33 -20.40 20.84
CA LEU A 319 -48.40 -19.39 20.78
C LEU A 319 -48.86 -19.06 22.19
N ASP A 320 -49.14 -17.80 22.40
CA ASP A 320 -49.87 -17.28 23.54
C ASP A 320 -50.83 -16.17 23.08
N TYR A 321 -51.68 -15.73 24.00
CA TYR A 321 -52.59 -14.62 23.74
C TYR A 321 -52.97 -13.90 25.02
N GLU A 322 -53.32 -12.63 24.88
CA GLU A 322 -53.89 -11.80 25.94
C GLU A 322 -55.00 -10.90 25.40
N GLY A 323 -55.92 -10.49 26.28
CA GLY A 323 -56.82 -9.37 26.03
C GLY A 323 -56.33 -8.15 26.79
N ARG A 324 -56.27 -7.00 26.14
CA ARG A 324 -55.88 -5.73 26.77
C ARG A 324 -57.05 -4.79 27.05
N GLY A 325 -58.28 -5.23 26.79
CA GLY A 325 -59.46 -4.37 26.91
C GLY A 325 -59.44 -3.30 25.82
N GLU A 326 -59.67 -2.05 26.20
CA GLU A 326 -59.86 -0.95 25.27
C GLU A 326 -58.55 -0.42 24.66
N ASP A 327 -58.47 -0.32 23.33
CA ASP A 327 -57.31 0.34 22.68
C ASP A 327 -57.48 1.86 22.68
N TRP A 328 -57.18 2.50 23.81
CA TRP A 328 -57.17 3.95 23.92
C TRP A 328 -56.12 4.62 23.04
N GLY A 329 -55.04 3.93 22.67
CA GLY A 329 -53.99 4.46 21.80
C GLY A 329 -54.46 4.64 20.35
N LEU A 330 -55.08 3.60 19.78
CA LEU A 330 -55.72 3.69 18.46
C LEU A 330 -56.95 4.59 18.49
N SER A 331 -57.82 4.42 19.49
CA SER A 331 -59.06 5.21 19.60
C SER A 331 -58.77 6.70 19.68
N SER A 332 -57.79 7.12 20.49
CA SER A 332 -57.40 8.54 20.60
C SER A 332 -56.90 9.11 19.27
N ARG A 333 -56.17 8.33 18.46
CA ARG A 333 -55.71 8.76 17.14
C ARG A 333 -56.88 8.92 16.16
N LEU A 334 -57.79 7.95 16.11
CA LEU A 334 -58.97 7.99 15.25
C LEU A 334 -59.91 9.14 15.64
N ILE A 335 -60.10 9.37 16.94
CA ILE A 335 -60.89 10.50 17.46
C ILE A 335 -60.32 11.83 16.98
N ARG A 336 -59.00 12.04 17.11
CA ARG A 336 -58.35 13.28 16.66
C ARG A 336 -58.47 13.52 15.16
N GLN A 337 -58.59 12.46 14.35
CA GLN A 337 -58.78 12.57 12.90
C GLN A 337 -60.21 12.97 12.49
N HIS A 338 -61.20 12.70 13.35
CA HIS A 338 -62.62 12.87 13.02
C HIS A 338 -63.34 13.91 13.89
N VAL A 339 -62.63 14.52 14.86
CA VAL A 339 -63.18 15.60 15.67
C VAL A 339 -63.19 16.91 14.87
N PRO A 340 -64.29 17.68 14.90
CA PRO A 340 -64.33 19.02 14.31
C PRO A 340 -63.26 19.94 14.94
N PRO A 341 -62.60 20.82 14.16
CA PRO A 341 -61.54 21.69 14.65
C PRO A 341 -61.94 22.51 15.89
N GLU A 342 -63.18 23.00 15.93
CA GLU A 342 -63.72 23.80 17.04
C GLU A 342 -63.89 23.01 18.35
N ARG A 343 -63.83 21.67 18.30
CA ARG A 343 -63.92 20.78 19.46
C ARG A 343 -62.61 20.06 19.78
N ALA A 344 -61.58 20.23 18.97
CA ALA A 344 -60.31 19.51 19.10
C ALA A 344 -59.62 19.78 20.44
N ALA A 345 -59.66 21.03 20.93
CA ALA A 345 -59.06 21.40 22.22
C ALA A 345 -59.76 20.70 23.40
N ALA A 346 -61.09 20.71 23.43
CA ALA A 346 -61.87 20.04 24.47
C ALA A 346 -61.66 18.52 24.46
N VAL A 347 -61.54 17.92 23.28
CA VAL A 347 -61.23 16.48 23.15
C VAL A 347 -59.80 16.17 23.60
N ALA A 348 -58.82 17.02 23.30
CA ALA A 348 -57.44 16.83 23.75
C ALA A 348 -57.32 16.93 25.27
N GLU A 349 -58.01 17.88 25.90
CA GLU A 349 -58.09 18.03 27.36
C GLU A 349 -58.75 16.80 28.00
N LEU A 350 -59.87 16.36 27.44
CA LEU A 350 -60.60 15.19 27.93
C LEU A 350 -59.79 13.90 27.84
N LEU A 351 -59.04 13.67 26.75
CA LEU A 351 -58.16 12.51 26.59
C LEU A 351 -56.91 12.56 27.49
N ALA A 352 -56.52 13.75 27.96
CA ALA A 352 -55.43 13.93 28.92
C ALA A 352 -55.89 13.87 30.39
N ALA A 353 -57.20 13.95 30.63
CA ALA A 353 -57.77 13.97 31.97
C ALA A 353 -57.63 12.59 32.64
N ALA A 354 -57.25 12.58 33.93
CA ALA A 354 -57.18 11.37 34.76
C ALA A 354 -58.58 10.92 35.23
N LEU A 355 -59.49 10.67 34.28
CA LEU A 355 -60.87 10.25 34.51
C LEU A 355 -61.03 8.74 34.24
N HIS A 356 -62.10 8.16 34.76
CA HIS A 356 -62.46 6.78 34.44
C HIS A 356 -62.74 6.61 32.94
N PRO A 357 -62.26 5.54 32.27
CA PRO A 357 -62.43 5.34 30.83
C PRO A 357 -63.88 5.48 30.32
N ASP A 358 -64.84 4.84 30.99
CA ASP A 358 -66.27 4.94 30.62
C ASP A 358 -66.79 6.40 30.69
N SER A 359 -66.30 7.21 31.63
CA SER A 359 -66.67 8.62 31.74
C SER A 359 -66.09 9.45 30.60
N VAL A 360 -64.85 9.15 30.21
CA VAL A 360 -64.19 9.76 29.04
C VAL A 360 -64.95 9.40 27.77
N GLU A 361 -65.31 8.12 27.59
CA GLU A 361 -66.08 7.67 26.44
C GLU A 361 -67.45 8.35 26.34
N GLN A 362 -68.20 8.42 27.45
CA GLN A 362 -69.52 9.05 27.47
C GLN A 362 -69.45 10.54 27.10
N ALA A 363 -68.39 11.23 27.55
CA ALA A 363 -68.16 12.62 27.19
C ALA A 363 -67.75 12.77 25.70
N LEU A 364 -66.92 11.86 25.18
CA LEU A 364 -66.52 11.85 23.77
C LEU A 364 -67.70 11.68 22.82
N ARG A 365 -68.72 10.89 23.17
CA ARG A 365 -69.96 10.74 22.37
C ARG A 365 -70.70 12.06 22.10
N ARG A 366 -70.50 13.07 22.95
CA ARG A 366 -71.11 14.40 22.80
C ARG A 366 -70.25 15.33 21.95
N LEU A 367 -68.94 15.13 21.97
CA LEU A 367 -67.96 15.99 21.31
C LEU A 367 -67.68 15.54 19.88
N VAL A 368 -67.67 14.24 19.61
CA VAL A 368 -67.41 13.66 18.28
C VAL A 368 -68.74 13.46 17.53
N PRO A 369 -68.82 13.76 16.22
CA PRO A 369 -70.00 13.48 15.41
C PRO A 369 -70.40 12.00 15.51
N ALA A 370 -71.68 11.74 15.75
CA ALA A 370 -72.18 10.39 16.01
C ALA A 370 -71.84 9.41 14.87
N GLU A 371 -71.99 9.85 13.62
CA GLU A 371 -71.63 9.04 12.43
C GLU A 371 -70.16 8.62 12.46
N ALA A 372 -69.24 9.56 12.69
CA ALA A 372 -67.82 9.24 12.79
C ALA A 372 -67.50 8.34 13.99
N PHE A 373 -68.16 8.56 15.13
CA PHE A 373 -67.97 7.74 16.32
C PHE A 373 -68.35 6.27 16.06
N TRP A 374 -69.54 6.04 15.50
CA TRP A 374 -70.07 4.69 15.27
C TRP A 374 -69.48 3.99 14.05
N GLN A 375 -69.10 4.72 13.00
CA GLN A 375 -68.66 4.12 11.74
C GLN A 375 -67.15 4.15 11.53
N ALA A 376 -66.46 5.20 12.00
CA ALA A 376 -65.03 5.40 11.71
C ALA A 376 -64.10 5.18 12.91
N ILE A 377 -64.60 5.25 14.15
CA ILE A 377 -63.78 5.15 15.36
C ILE A 377 -63.94 3.80 16.05
N LEU A 378 -65.18 3.44 16.44
CA LEU A 378 -65.40 2.22 17.21
C LEU A 378 -65.09 0.94 16.42
N PRO A 379 -65.49 0.78 15.13
CA PRO A 379 -65.24 -0.47 14.42
C PRO A 379 -63.75 -0.79 14.26
N PRO A 380 -62.86 0.14 13.82
CA PRO A 380 -61.44 -0.16 13.72
C PRO A 380 -60.72 -0.41 15.06
N ALA A 381 -61.23 0.12 16.17
CA ALA A 381 -60.70 -0.14 17.51
C ALA A 381 -61.01 -1.58 18.00
N ARG A 382 -61.95 -2.28 17.37
CA ARG A 382 -62.21 -3.70 17.59
C ARG A 382 -61.28 -4.50 16.68
N HIS A 383 -60.10 -4.82 17.19
CA HIS A 383 -59.09 -5.53 16.42
C HIS A 383 -58.27 -6.50 17.26
N THR A 384 -57.48 -7.34 16.60
CA THR A 384 -56.54 -8.26 17.21
C THR A 384 -55.19 -8.09 16.54
N LEU A 385 -54.17 -7.78 17.31
CA LEU A 385 -52.81 -7.66 16.80
C LEU A 385 -52.10 -9.00 16.98
N ALA A 386 -51.61 -9.60 15.90
CA ALA A 386 -50.72 -10.73 15.97
C ALA A 386 -49.28 -10.26 15.74
N VAL A 387 -48.39 -10.52 16.70
CA VAL A 387 -46.95 -10.29 16.61
C VAL A 387 -46.28 -11.62 16.32
N LEU A 388 -45.71 -11.76 15.13
CA LEU A 388 -45.06 -12.97 14.66
C LEU A 388 -43.55 -12.77 14.72
N ARG A 389 -42.85 -13.68 15.40
CA ARG A 389 -41.40 -13.69 15.47
C ARG A 389 -40.83 -14.70 14.50
N PHE A 390 -39.88 -14.28 13.68
CA PHE A 390 -39.19 -15.12 12.71
C PHE A 390 -37.71 -15.21 13.04
N SER A 391 -37.10 -16.37 12.79
CA SER A 391 -35.65 -16.55 12.81
C SER A 391 -35.15 -17.23 11.56
N TYR A 392 -33.93 -16.86 11.19
CA TYR A 392 -33.26 -17.36 10.01
C TYR A 392 -32.71 -18.77 10.25
N GLN A 393 -32.94 -19.67 9.30
CA GLN A 393 -32.56 -21.09 9.34
C GLN A 393 -31.86 -21.54 8.05
N GLY A 394 -31.36 -20.58 7.25
CA GLY A 394 -30.67 -20.87 6.00
C GLY A 394 -29.16 -21.06 6.18
N PRO A 395 -28.42 -21.25 5.07
CA PRO A 395 -26.99 -21.55 5.12
C PRO A 395 -26.09 -20.33 5.34
N GLU A 396 -26.60 -19.10 5.16
CA GLU A 396 -25.85 -17.87 5.44
C GLU A 396 -25.62 -17.66 6.94
N GLU A 397 -24.58 -16.89 7.28
CA GLU A 397 -24.36 -16.48 8.67
C GLU A 397 -25.41 -15.46 9.11
N VAL A 398 -25.70 -15.42 10.40
CA VAL A 398 -26.65 -14.48 10.96
C VAL A 398 -25.98 -13.33 11.69
N LEU A 399 -26.59 -12.17 11.58
CA LEU A 399 -26.27 -10.96 12.34
C LEU A 399 -27.29 -10.76 13.46
N GLN A 400 -27.30 -9.57 14.06
CA GLN A 400 -28.34 -9.19 14.99
C GLN A 400 -29.76 -9.34 14.41
N PHE A 401 -30.75 -9.34 15.29
CA PHE A 401 -32.15 -9.31 14.92
C PHE A 401 -32.52 -7.94 14.32
N PHE A 402 -33.37 -7.91 13.30
CA PHE A 402 -33.85 -6.64 12.74
C PHE A 402 -34.67 -5.89 13.82
N PRO A 403 -34.30 -4.65 14.15
CA PRO A 403 -34.78 -4.00 15.37
C PRO A 403 -36.24 -3.54 15.28
N ASP A 404 -36.72 -3.22 14.07
CA ASP A 404 -38.05 -2.66 13.89
C ASP A 404 -39.09 -3.77 13.74
N SER A 405 -40.24 -3.58 14.40
CA SER A 405 -41.42 -4.42 14.21
C SER A 405 -42.33 -3.76 13.20
N LEU A 406 -42.42 -4.31 12.00
CA LEU A 406 -43.16 -3.74 10.87
C LEU A 406 -44.35 -4.61 10.47
N PRO A 407 -45.36 -4.07 9.76
CA PRO A 407 -46.41 -4.90 9.19
C PRO A 407 -45.83 -5.99 8.28
N LEU A 408 -46.30 -7.25 8.42
CA LEU A 408 -45.78 -8.37 7.64
C LEU A 408 -45.90 -8.18 6.12
N GLU A 409 -46.91 -7.43 5.68
CA GLU A 409 -47.16 -7.15 4.28
C GLU A 409 -46.26 -6.03 3.73
N SER A 410 -45.53 -5.30 4.59
CA SER A 410 -44.73 -4.16 4.18
C SER A 410 -43.56 -4.57 3.28
N GLU A 411 -43.32 -3.77 2.25
CA GLU A 411 -42.18 -3.97 1.36
C GLU A 411 -40.85 -3.79 2.10
N ALA A 412 -40.79 -2.83 3.04
CA ALA A 412 -39.61 -2.58 3.85
C ALA A 412 -39.16 -3.82 4.64
N LEU A 413 -40.10 -4.55 5.28
CA LEU A 413 -39.75 -5.77 6.00
C LEU A 413 -39.31 -6.90 5.05
N ALA A 414 -39.90 -6.97 3.86
CA ALA A 414 -39.48 -7.94 2.84
C ALA A 414 -38.08 -7.64 2.29
N GLN A 415 -37.76 -6.36 2.07
CA GLN A 415 -36.43 -5.92 1.69
C GLN A 415 -35.43 -6.20 2.81
N ALA A 416 -35.80 -5.97 4.08
CA ALA A 416 -34.96 -6.32 5.22
C ALA A 416 -34.71 -7.83 5.31
N ALA A 417 -35.74 -8.66 5.14
CA ALA A 417 -35.60 -10.11 5.11
C ALA A 417 -34.71 -10.58 3.94
N ALA A 418 -34.84 -9.96 2.76
CA ALA A 418 -34.03 -10.28 1.58
C ALA A 418 -32.62 -9.65 1.61
N TRP A 419 -32.34 -8.75 2.57
CA TRP A 419 -31.07 -8.06 2.65
C TRP A 419 -29.93 -9.04 2.92
N GLN A 420 -28.86 -8.88 2.15
CA GLN A 420 -27.64 -9.65 2.27
C GLN A 420 -26.46 -8.70 2.32
N LEU A 421 -25.54 -8.97 3.25
CA LEU A 421 -24.25 -8.31 3.32
C LEU A 421 -23.15 -9.33 3.12
N THR A 422 -22.42 -9.21 2.02
CA THR A 422 -21.20 -9.98 1.83
C THR A 422 -20.05 -9.19 2.43
N VAL A 423 -19.49 -9.74 3.50
CA VAL A 423 -18.34 -9.19 4.18
C VAL A 423 -17.11 -9.97 3.72
N ALA A 424 -16.15 -9.26 3.15
CA ALA A 424 -14.90 -9.82 2.64
C ALA A 424 -13.76 -8.82 2.82
N PRO A 425 -12.51 -9.30 2.92
CA PRO A 425 -11.33 -8.46 2.80
C PRO A 425 -11.41 -7.59 1.54
N TYR A 426 -10.89 -6.37 1.62
CA TYR A 426 -10.89 -5.45 0.49
C TYR A 426 -10.18 -6.07 -0.72
N SER A 427 -10.81 -5.92 -1.87
CA SER A 427 -10.30 -6.23 -3.20
C SER A 427 -10.63 -5.07 -4.15
N ARG A 428 -9.75 -4.84 -5.14
CA ARG A 428 -9.96 -3.76 -6.11
C ARG A 428 -11.29 -3.93 -6.85
N GLY A 429 -11.97 -2.81 -7.05
CA GLY A 429 -13.27 -2.75 -7.74
C GLY A 429 -14.48 -2.86 -6.81
N GLN A 430 -14.28 -3.10 -5.52
CA GLN A 430 -15.36 -3.02 -4.53
C GLN A 430 -15.72 -1.57 -4.19
N ASP A 431 -17.00 -1.33 -3.89
CA ASP A 431 -17.49 -0.04 -3.38
C ASP A 431 -17.04 0.15 -1.92
N VAL A 432 -16.01 0.95 -1.76
CA VAL A 432 -15.37 1.20 -0.46
C VAL A 432 -16.30 1.91 0.51
N GLN A 433 -17.11 2.85 0.03
CA GLN A 433 -18.00 3.64 0.88
C GLN A 433 -19.12 2.75 1.42
N ARG A 434 -19.83 2.05 0.54
CA ARG A 434 -20.95 1.18 0.92
C ARG A 434 -20.53 0.08 1.88
N GLN A 435 -19.36 -0.54 1.65
CA GLN A 435 -18.82 -1.57 2.53
C GLN A 435 -18.42 -1.01 3.90
N SER A 436 -17.83 0.19 3.93
CA SER A 436 -17.47 0.87 5.19
C SER A 436 -18.69 1.26 6.01
N GLU A 437 -19.76 1.74 5.37
CA GLU A 437 -21.04 2.05 6.03
C GLU A 437 -21.69 0.79 6.61
N ALA A 438 -21.74 -0.30 5.84
CA ALA A 438 -22.27 -1.57 6.30
C ALA A 438 -21.49 -2.13 7.49
N LEU A 439 -20.15 -2.13 7.43
CA LEU A 439 -19.28 -2.54 8.54
C LEU A 439 -19.43 -1.62 9.76
N THR A 440 -19.72 -0.33 9.57
CA THR A 440 -19.97 0.61 10.67
C THR A 440 -21.26 0.27 11.40
N ALA A 441 -22.35 -0.04 10.67
CA ALA A 441 -23.59 -0.50 11.28
C ALA A 441 -23.39 -1.81 12.05
N LEU A 442 -22.60 -2.74 11.50
CA LEU A 442 -22.23 -3.99 12.18
C LEU A 442 -21.49 -3.74 13.49
N ILE A 443 -20.45 -2.90 13.47
CA ILE A 443 -19.66 -2.53 14.65
C ILE A 443 -20.54 -1.90 15.73
N GLN A 444 -21.48 -1.03 15.34
CA GLN A 444 -22.41 -0.39 16.28
C GLN A 444 -23.36 -1.40 16.92
N SER A 445 -23.80 -2.41 16.17
CA SER A 445 -24.68 -3.45 16.69
C SER A 445 -23.99 -4.49 17.57
N GLU A 446 -22.82 -4.95 17.13
CA GLU A 446 -22.08 -6.03 17.74
C GLU A 446 -20.59 -5.80 17.44
N PRO A 447 -19.85 -5.12 18.34
CA PRO A 447 -18.43 -4.87 18.11
C PRO A 447 -17.67 -6.19 18.13
N LYS A 448 -17.05 -6.55 17.00
CA LYS A 448 -16.17 -7.71 16.86
C LYS A 448 -14.86 -7.29 16.22
N ALA A 449 -13.79 -7.95 16.65
CA ALA A 449 -12.44 -7.73 16.12
C ALA A 449 -12.40 -7.86 14.59
N GLU A 450 -13.13 -8.84 14.04
CA GLU A 450 -13.26 -9.07 12.60
C GLU A 450 -13.80 -7.85 11.86
N TRP A 451 -14.84 -7.20 12.38
CA TRP A 451 -15.47 -6.05 11.72
C TRP A 451 -14.53 -4.85 11.65
N TYR A 452 -13.83 -4.60 12.76
CA TYR A 452 -12.80 -3.59 12.80
C TYR A 452 -11.69 -3.90 11.79
N ALA A 453 -11.15 -5.13 11.79
CA ALA A 453 -10.08 -5.50 10.87
C ALA A 453 -10.47 -5.41 9.39
N LEU A 454 -11.71 -5.76 9.05
CA LEU A 454 -12.23 -5.61 7.68
C LEU A 454 -12.38 -4.14 7.31
N ARG A 455 -12.99 -3.34 8.20
CA ARG A 455 -13.18 -1.90 7.95
C ARG A 455 -11.84 -1.19 7.82
N ALA A 456 -10.82 -1.59 8.58
CA ALA A 456 -9.47 -1.08 8.44
C ALA A 456 -8.91 -1.26 7.01
N GLY A 457 -9.16 -2.41 6.37
CA GLY A 457 -8.75 -2.66 4.99
C GLY A 457 -9.43 -1.70 3.98
N TYR A 458 -10.72 -1.45 4.15
CA TYR A 458 -11.47 -0.50 3.32
C TYR A 458 -11.04 0.95 3.58
N GLN A 459 -10.84 1.34 4.84
CA GLN A 459 -10.35 2.67 5.21
C GLN A 459 -8.95 2.93 4.66
N TYR A 460 -8.06 1.92 4.69
CA TYR A 460 -6.74 2.00 4.06
C TYR A 460 -6.86 2.20 2.55
N ALA A 461 -7.73 1.44 1.87
CA ALA A 461 -7.96 1.61 0.45
C ALA A 461 -8.55 2.99 0.08
N ALA A 462 -9.32 3.59 0.98
CA ALA A 462 -9.83 4.96 0.85
C ALA A 462 -8.79 6.06 1.13
N GLY A 463 -7.60 5.70 1.63
CA GLY A 463 -6.59 6.66 2.11
C GLY A 463 -6.88 7.25 3.50
N HIS A 464 -7.86 6.72 4.23
CA HIS A 464 -8.20 7.14 5.59
C HIS A 464 -7.32 6.43 6.64
N TYR A 465 -6.01 6.67 6.59
CA TYR A 465 -5.02 5.91 7.37
C TYR A 465 -5.23 5.97 8.89
N ALA A 466 -5.63 7.12 9.43
CA ALA A 466 -5.90 7.27 10.86
C ALA A 466 -7.08 6.42 11.32
N ALA A 467 -8.16 6.36 10.52
CA ALA A 467 -9.33 5.52 10.81
C ALA A 467 -8.97 4.03 10.69
N ALA A 468 -8.18 3.67 9.67
CA ALA A 468 -7.71 2.30 9.48
C ALA A 468 -6.85 1.81 10.67
N LEU A 469 -6.00 2.68 11.21
CA LEU A 469 -5.20 2.37 12.39
C LEU A 469 -6.05 2.24 13.66
N ALA A 470 -7.00 3.15 13.88
CA ALA A 470 -7.93 3.08 15.02
C ALA A 470 -8.74 1.78 15.01
N ASP A 471 -9.21 1.37 13.83
CA ASP A 471 -9.88 0.09 13.64
C ASP A 471 -8.95 -1.08 13.98
N MET A 472 -7.71 -1.10 13.50
CA MET A 472 -6.78 -2.17 13.87
C MET A 472 -6.45 -2.22 15.37
N GLN A 473 -6.40 -1.07 16.05
CA GLN A 473 -6.23 -1.01 17.51
C GLN A 473 -7.44 -1.59 18.23
N ALA A 474 -8.65 -1.30 17.76
CA ALA A 474 -9.88 -1.89 18.30
C ALA A 474 -9.92 -3.41 18.06
N ALA A 475 -9.47 -3.88 16.89
CA ALA A 475 -9.35 -5.31 16.62
C ALA A 475 -8.33 -6.00 17.54
N GLU A 476 -7.18 -5.37 17.77
CA GLU A 476 -6.12 -5.90 18.65
C GLU A 476 -6.57 -5.99 20.12
N ALA A 477 -7.42 -5.06 20.60
CA ALA A 477 -7.92 -5.09 21.97
C ALA A 477 -8.73 -6.35 22.30
N GLU A 478 -9.36 -6.97 21.31
CA GLU A 478 -10.22 -8.15 21.44
C GLU A 478 -9.46 -9.48 21.30
N ASP A 479 -8.49 -9.57 20.37
CA ASP A 479 -7.65 -10.77 20.13
C ASP A 479 -6.24 -10.37 19.67
N ALA A 480 -5.39 -10.02 20.65
CA ALA A 480 -4.13 -9.34 20.40
C ALA A 480 -3.18 -10.09 19.45
N PRO A 481 -2.84 -11.39 19.65
CA PRO A 481 -1.85 -12.04 18.77
C PRO A 481 -2.33 -12.19 17.32
N ARG A 482 -3.63 -12.39 17.09
CA ARG A 482 -4.20 -12.56 15.74
C ARG A 482 -4.15 -11.24 14.96
N TRP A 483 -4.61 -10.14 15.57
CA TRP A 483 -4.79 -8.88 14.87
C TRP A 483 -3.56 -7.99 14.83
N ARG A 484 -2.66 -8.14 15.81
CA ARG A 484 -1.40 -7.40 15.85
C ARG A 484 -0.56 -7.62 14.59
N ARG A 485 -0.53 -8.84 14.06
CA ARG A 485 0.10 -9.15 12.76
C ARG A 485 -0.39 -8.23 11.63
N PHE A 486 -1.70 -8.11 11.49
CA PHE A 486 -2.31 -7.30 10.44
C PHE A 486 -2.08 -5.81 10.68
N ARG A 487 -2.04 -5.39 11.94
CA ARG A 487 -1.74 -4.00 12.30
C ARG A 487 -0.33 -3.62 11.86
N TRP A 488 0.68 -4.44 12.11
CA TRP A 488 2.04 -4.14 11.63
C TRP A 488 2.14 -4.10 10.11
N LEU A 489 1.47 -5.02 9.41
CA LEU A 489 1.43 -4.99 7.95
C LEU A 489 0.78 -3.72 7.43
N LEU A 490 -0.33 -3.31 8.03
CA LEU A 490 -1.04 -2.09 7.67
C LEU A 490 -0.16 -0.86 7.93
N LEU A 491 0.51 -0.80 9.09
CA LEU A 491 1.43 0.26 9.46
C LEU A 491 2.64 0.36 8.52
N ALA A 492 3.22 -0.79 8.12
CA ALA A 492 4.29 -0.83 7.13
C ALA A 492 3.83 -0.18 5.81
N ASN A 493 2.62 -0.51 5.36
CA ASN A 493 2.04 -0.02 4.12
C ASN A 493 1.60 1.47 4.16
N MET A 494 1.57 2.09 5.34
CA MET A 494 1.29 3.54 5.50
C MET A 494 2.45 4.30 6.14
N MET A 495 3.63 3.69 6.28
CA MET A 495 4.76 4.24 7.05
C MET A 495 5.18 5.64 6.56
N GLU A 496 5.13 5.89 5.25
CA GLU A 496 5.44 7.19 4.65
C GLU A 496 4.45 8.29 5.04
N GLN A 497 3.23 7.90 5.41
CA GLN A 497 2.14 8.81 5.81
C GLN A 497 2.17 9.11 7.32
N LEU A 498 2.92 8.32 8.10
CA LEU A 498 3.08 8.55 9.53
C LEU A 498 3.95 9.78 9.78
N SER A 499 3.66 10.51 10.86
CA SER A 499 4.55 11.58 11.31
C SER A 499 5.90 11.00 11.77
N PRO A 500 7.01 11.78 11.76
CA PRO A 500 8.27 11.31 12.33
C PRO A 500 8.14 10.83 13.79
N ALA A 501 7.31 11.49 14.59
CA ALA A 501 7.05 11.10 15.97
C ALA A 501 6.34 9.75 16.07
N ASP A 502 5.36 9.49 15.19
CA ASP A 502 4.65 8.21 15.15
C ASP A 502 5.56 7.09 14.66
N ARG A 503 6.44 7.35 13.68
CA ARG A 503 7.45 6.38 13.24
C ARG A 503 8.41 6.00 14.37
N SER A 504 8.92 6.97 15.12
CA SER A 504 9.83 6.68 16.24
C SER A 504 9.12 5.95 17.38
N ARG A 505 7.85 6.29 17.70
CA ARG A 505 7.05 5.54 18.67
C ARG A 505 6.83 4.10 18.20
N LEU A 506 6.46 3.92 16.93
CA LEU A 506 6.25 2.60 16.36
C LEU A 506 7.54 1.79 16.35
N LEU A 507 8.68 2.41 16.06
CA LEU A 507 9.99 1.76 16.10
C LEU A 507 10.30 1.22 17.51
N GLN A 508 10.00 2.00 18.55
CA GLN A 508 10.13 1.56 19.94
C GLN A 508 9.18 0.39 20.25
N GLU A 509 7.94 0.46 19.78
CA GLU A 509 6.94 -0.59 19.97
C GLU A 509 7.38 -1.92 19.34
N VAL A 510 7.81 -1.90 18.07
CA VAL A 510 8.25 -3.13 17.38
C VAL A 510 9.58 -3.66 17.92
N ALA A 511 10.47 -2.79 18.40
CA ALA A 511 11.73 -3.19 19.03
C ALA A 511 11.53 -3.88 20.39
N ALA A 512 10.41 -3.61 21.07
CA ALA A 512 10.08 -4.22 22.36
C ALA A 512 9.50 -5.64 22.21
N VAL A 513 9.16 -6.08 20.99
CA VAL A 513 8.62 -7.42 20.74
C VAL A 513 9.73 -8.47 20.92
N GLN A 514 9.59 -9.31 21.95
CA GLN A 514 10.54 -10.39 22.25
C GLN A 514 10.12 -11.73 21.61
N GLU A 515 11.10 -12.59 21.32
CA GLU A 515 10.87 -13.99 20.94
C GLU A 515 10.58 -14.86 22.17
N PRO A 516 9.82 -15.97 22.04
CA PRO A 516 9.16 -16.46 20.83
C PRO A 516 7.71 -15.96 20.72
N ALA A 517 7.41 -15.18 19.69
CA ALA A 517 6.02 -14.89 19.32
C ALA A 517 5.78 -15.28 17.85
N PRO A 518 4.60 -15.82 17.48
CA PRO A 518 4.28 -16.23 16.10
C PRO A 518 4.45 -15.12 15.06
N ASP A 519 4.55 -13.89 15.53
CA ASP A 519 4.52 -12.67 14.75
C ASP A 519 5.79 -11.81 14.88
N THR A 520 6.78 -12.23 15.66
CA THR A 520 8.04 -11.51 15.84
C THR A 520 8.76 -11.26 14.52
N ALA A 521 8.68 -12.19 13.56
CA ALA A 521 9.29 -12.02 12.24
C ALA A 521 8.67 -10.84 11.45
N TRP A 522 7.37 -10.60 11.60
CA TRP A 522 6.65 -9.48 10.99
C TRP A 522 7.00 -8.16 11.66
N ALA A 523 7.04 -8.15 12.99
CA ALA A 523 7.47 -7.00 13.77
C ALA A 523 8.91 -6.60 13.42
N ARG A 524 9.82 -7.57 13.29
CA ARG A 524 11.20 -7.34 12.85
C ARG A 524 11.30 -6.86 11.40
N LEU A 525 10.45 -7.35 10.50
CA LEU A 525 10.43 -6.84 9.13
C LEU A 525 10.05 -5.36 9.13
N LEU A 526 8.96 -4.99 9.83
CA LEU A 526 8.55 -3.60 9.99
C LEU A 526 9.62 -2.75 10.69
N GLN A 527 10.28 -3.29 11.71
CA GLN A 527 11.41 -2.62 12.37
C GLN A 527 12.53 -2.31 11.38
N ALA A 528 12.88 -3.25 10.49
CA ALA A 528 13.90 -3.01 9.47
C ALA A 528 13.48 -1.91 8.48
N LEU A 529 12.20 -1.89 8.07
CA LEU A 529 11.66 -0.85 7.20
C LEU A 529 11.72 0.54 7.86
N LEU A 530 11.37 0.63 9.15
CA LEU A 530 11.43 1.87 9.91
C LEU A 530 12.87 2.36 10.10
N LEU A 531 13.79 1.46 10.46
CA LEU A 531 15.22 1.77 10.58
C LEU A 531 15.80 2.26 9.25
N GLU A 532 15.40 1.64 8.15
CA GLU A 532 15.77 2.06 6.80
C GLU A 532 15.25 3.48 6.52
N ALA A 533 13.96 3.74 6.77
CA ALA A 533 13.35 5.06 6.58
C ALA A 533 13.98 6.16 7.48
N GLU A 534 14.52 5.79 8.65
CA GLU A 534 15.30 6.70 9.52
C GLU A 534 16.78 6.84 9.10
N GLY A 535 17.20 6.19 8.02
CA GLY A 535 18.58 6.21 7.51
C GLY A 535 19.54 5.27 8.25
N GLN A 536 19.07 4.50 9.23
CA GLN A 536 19.83 3.50 9.99
C GLN A 536 20.04 2.19 9.20
N THR A 537 20.52 2.34 7.96
CA THR A 537 20.59 1.27 6.95
C THR A 537 21.44 0.08 7.39
N GLY A 538 22.52 0.30 8.16
CA GLY A 538 23.36 -0.78 8.68
C GLY A 538 22.64 -1.71 9.66
N THR A 539 21.82 -1.13 10.55
CA THR A 539 20.98 -1.89 11.49
C THR A 539 19.88 -2.63 10.76
N ALA A 540 19.24 -1.98 9.78
CA ALA A 540 18.25 -2.61 8.90
C ALA A 540 18.83 -3.82 8.16
N ILE A 541 20.05 -3.72 7.61
CA ILE A 541 20.76 -4.83 6.96
C ILE A 541 20.91 -6.02 7.91
N SER A 542 21.41 -5.77 9.12
CA SER A 542 21.63 -6.83 10.11
C SER A 542 20.33 -7.57 10.45
N LEU A 543 19.23 -6.82 10.60
CA LEU A 543 17.92 -7.37 10.89
C LEU A 543 17.37 -8.18 9.71
N LEU A 544 17.47 -7.65 8.49
CA LEU A 544 17.01 -8.32 7.27
C LEU A 544 17.82 -9.59 6.97
N GLN A 545 19.12 -9.61 7.28
CA GLN A 545 19.95 -10.81 7.18
C GLN A 545 19.44 -11.93 8.11
N SER A 546 19.05 -11.59 9.35
CA SER A 546 18.46 -12.58 10.25
C SER A 546 17.10 -13.08 9.76
N LEU A 547 16.28 -12.20 9.18
CA LEU A 547 14.97 -12.53 8.61
C LEU A 547 15.07 -13.32 7.30
N ALA A 548 16.18 -13.22 6.57
CA ALA A 548 16.41 -13.98 5.35
C ALA A 548 16.52 -15.49 5.59
N ALA A 549 16.65 -15.93 6.85
CA ALA A 549 16.54 -17.35 7.24
C ALA A 549 15.10 -17.78 7.59
N HIS A 550 14.14 -16.84 7.68
CA HIS A 550 12.78 -17.12 8.13
C HIS A 550 11.92 -17.70 6.99
N PRO A 551 11.31 -18.89 7.13
CA PRO A 551 10.65 -19.59 6.02
C PRO A 551 9.54 -18.79 5.31
N THR A 552 8.78 -17.98 6.04
CA THR A 552 7.63 -17.26 5.49
C THR A 552 7.93 -15.84 4.98
N LEU A 553 9.11 -15.31 5.27
CA LEU A 553 9.49 -13.91 4.99
C LEU A 553 10.79 -13.79 4.20
N GLN A 554 11.38 -14.91 3.81
CA GLN A 554 12.68 -14.97 3.19
C GLN A 554 12.77 -14.12 1.92
N ALA A 555 11.78 -14.19 1.02
CA ALA A 555 11.81 -13.43 -0.23
C ALA A 555 11.70 -11.92 0.00
N GLU A 556 10.82 -11.49 0.89
CA GLU A 556 10.62 -10.09 1.27
C GLU A 556 11.86 -9.54 1.97
N ALA A 557 12.42 -10.30 2.91
CA ALA A 557 13.63 -9.94 3.63
C ALA A 557 14.81 -9.80 2.67
N LEU A 558 14.99 -10.73 1.72
CA LEU A 558 16.05 -10.66 0.71
C LEU A 558 15.86 -9.49 -0.27
N ASN A 559 14.62 -9.19 -0.68
CA ASN A 559 14.35 -8.01 -1.51
C ASN A 559 14.71 -6.72 -0.75
N ASN A 560 14.23 -6.58 0.48
CA ASN A 560 14.47 -5.40 1.29
C ASN A 560 15.95 -5.27 1.67
N LEU A 561 16.64 -6.40 1.87
CA LEU A 561 18.09 -6.44 2.03
C LEU A 561 18.80 -5.91 0.78
N GLY A 562 18.32 -6.30 -0.41
CA GLY A 562 18.80 -5.76 -1.68
C GLY A 562 18.56 -4.26 -1.82
N VAL A 563 17.42 -3.74 -1.35
CA VAL A 563 17.14 -2.29 -1.29
C VAL A 563 18.14 -1.59 -0.37
N CYS A 564 18.35 -2.09 0.85
CA CYS A 564 19.33 -1.50 1.77
C CYS A 564 20.76 -1.56 1.22
N TYR A 565 21.15 -2.64 0.54
CA TYR A 565 22.43 -2.74 -0.15
C TYR A 565 22.54 -1.74 -1.29
N LEU A 566 21.48 -1.54 -2.07
CA LEU A 566 21.47 -0.57 -3.16
C LEU A 566 21.58 0.86 -2.63
N LYS A 567 20.83 1.22 -1.58
CA LYS A 567 20.94 2.51 -0.87
C LYS A 567 22.33 2.72 -0.26
N SER A 568 22.97 1.64 0.19
CA SER A 568 24.36 1.61 0.68
C SER A 568 25.40 1.40 -0.41
N TYR A 569 24.99 1.42 -1.69
CA TYR A 569 25.86 1.27 -2.86
C TYR A 569 26.65 -0.04 -2.98
N GLN A 570 26.24 -1.07 -2.25
CA GLN A 570 26.80 -2.42 -2.34
C GLN A 570 26.15 -3.17 -3.52
N LEU A 571 26.42 -2.71 -4.75
CA LEU A 571 25.67 -3.11 -5.96
C LEU A 571 25.70 -4.62 -6.26
N GLN A 572 26.83 -5.29 -6.01
CA GLN A 572 26.93 -6.74 -6.17
C GLN A 572 26.10 -7.49 -5.13
N ALA A 573 26.12 -7.04 -3.88
CA ALA A 573 25.30 -7.61 -2.81
C ALA A 573 23.81 -7.38 -3.09
N ALA A 574 23.43 -6.20 -3.58
CA ALA A 574 22.07 -5.90 -4.01
C ALA A 574 21.61 -6.85 -5.12
N ARG A 575 22.45 -7.04 -6.16
CA ARG A 575 22.14 -7.96 -7.27
C ARG A 575 21.91 -9.39 -6.78
N GLN A 576 22.78 -9.87 -5.90
CA GLN A 576 22.67 -11.21 -5.31
C GLN A 576 21.41 -11.35 -4.46
N ALA A 577 21.11 -10.36 -3.63
CA ALA A 577 19.94 -10.36 -2.75
C ALA A 577 18.63 -10.36 -3.55
N PHE A 578 18.49 -9.51 -4.57
CA PHE A 578 17.29 -9.52 -5.43
C PHE A 578 17.14 -10.83 -6.20
N ARG A 579 18.25 -11.41 -6.70
CA ARG A 579 18.22 -12.72 -7.37
C ARG A 579 17.79 -13.83 -6.41
N ALA A 580 18.32 -13.81 -5.18
CA ALA A 580 17.92 -14.76 -4.15
C ALA A 580 16.43 -14.62 -3.81
N ALA A 581 15.92 -13.38 -3.66
CA ALA A 581 14.50 -13.12 -3.43
C ALA A 581 13.61 -13.78 -4.51
N LEU A 582 13.97 -13.62 -5.78
CA LEU A 582 13.25 -14.21 -6.91
C LEU A 582 13.40 -15.73 -7.01
N ASN A 583 14.53 -16.30 -6.57
CA ASN A 583 14.68 -17.77 -6.48
C ASN A 583 13.70 -18.36 -5.45
N HIS A 584 13.41 -17.63 -4.37
CA HIS A 584 12.44 -18.05 -3.36
C HIS A 584 10.99 -17.76 -3.78
N ARG A 585 10.74 -16.60 -4.41
CA ARG A 585 9.41 -16.21 -4.88
C ARG A 585 9.49 -15.52 -6.24
N PRO A 586 9.33 -16.27 -7.35
CA PRO A 586 9.34 -15.72 -8.70
C PRO A 586 8.17 -14.75 -8.99
N THR A 587 7.17 -14.67 -8.13
CA THR A 587 6.02 -13.76 -8.26
C THR A 587 6.16 -12.47 -7.46
N LEU A 588 7.35 -12.17 -6.92
CA LEU A 588 7.62 -10.94 -6.17
C LEU A 588 7.95 -9.79 -7.14
N ALA A 589 6.92 -9.06 -7.56
CA ALA A 589 7.03 -7.93 -8.50
C ALA A 589 8.04 -6.85 -8.05
N GLU A 590 8.09 -6.56 -6.75
CA GLU A 590 9.00 -5.58 -6.14
C GLU A 590 10.47 -5.91 -6.46
N ALA A 591 10.84 -7.20 -6.46
CA ALA A 591 12.21 -7.62 -6.73
C ALA A 591 12.60 -7.45 -8.20
N TYR A 592 11.69 -7.68 -9.14
CA TYR A 592 11.92 -7.36 -10.56
C TYR A 592 12.06 -5.85 -10.77
N PHE A 593 11.18 -5.05 -10.18
CA PHE A 593 11.28 -3.60 -10.24
C PHE A 593 12.62 -3.10 -9.68
N ASN A 594 13.05 -3.60 -8.53
CA ASN A 594 14.33 -3.20 -7.93
C ASN A 594 15.54 -3.71 -8.73
N GLN A 595 15.47 -4.87 -9.39
CA GLN A 595 16.49 -5.29 -10.36
C GLN A 595 16.55 -4.35 -11.56
N ALA A 596 15.42 -3.83 -12.04
CA ALA A 596 15.40 -2.84 -13.11
C ALA A 596 16.05 -1.52 -12.68
N VAL A 597 15.76 -1.03 -11.47
CA VAL A 597 16.42 0.15 -10.90
C VAL A 597 17.93 -0.07 -10.77
N LEU A 598 18.36 -1.23 -10.26
CA LEU A 598 19.79 -1.59 -10.19
C LEU A 598 20.44 -1.66 -11.58
N ALA A 599 19.78 -2.29 -12.55
CA ALA A 599 20.27 -2.37 -13.93
C ALA A 599 20.37 -0.97 -14.56
N ALA A 600 19.43 -0.08 -14.26
CA ALA A 600 19.46 1.31 -14.70
C ALA A 600 20.67 2.05 -14.12
N TYR A 601 20.95 1.88 -12.82
CA TYR A 601 22.16 2.39 -12.17
C TYR A 601 23.45 1.88 -12.80
N LEU A 602 23.45 0.66 -13.33
CA LEU A 602 24.60 0.04 -14.00
C LEU A 602 24.68 0.37 -15.51
N GLY A 603 23.70 1.08 -16.07
CA GLY A 603 23.61 1.37 -17.52
C GLY A 603 23.25 0.17 -18.38
N LEU A 604 22.67 -0.86 -17.79
CA LEU A 604 22.27 -2.08 -18.47
C LEU A 604 20.84 -1.91 -19.00
N THR A 605 20.66 -1.05 -20.01
CA THR A 605 19.35 -0.65 -20.55
C THR A 605 18.46 -1.83 -20.95
N ALA A 606 19.02 -2.85 -21.61
CA ALA A 606 18.27 -4.03 -22.02
C ALA A 606 17.84 -4.91 -20.82
N GLU A 607 18.68 -5.02 -19.79
CA GLU A 607 18.32 -5.73 -18.55
C GLU A 607 17.24 -4.96 -17.80
N ALA A 608 17.33 -3.63 -17.73
CA ALA A 608 16.33 -2.79 -17.09
C ALA A 608 14.94 -2.95 -17.74
N ALA A 609 14.84 -2.87 -19.07
CA ALA A 609 13.58 -3.04 -19.79
C ALA A 609 12.94 -4.42 -19.51
N ALA A 610 13.72 -5.50 -19.65
CA ALA A 610 13.24 -6.85 -19.42
C ALA A 610 12.72 -7.06 -17.99
N ARG A 611 13.41 -6.48 -16.99
CA ARG A 611 12.97 -6.56 -15.59
C ARG A 611 11.73 -5.72 -15.29
N LEU A 612 11.52 -4.60 -16.00
CA LEU A 612 10.27 -3.83 -15.90
C LEU A 612 9.09 -4.60 -16.51
N ASP A 613 9.31 -5.29 -17.63
CA ASP A 613 8.28 -6.16 -18.23
C ASP A 613 7.85 -7.27 -17.26
N ASP A 614 8.82 -7.93 -16.61
CA ASP A 614 8.55 -8.95 -15.58
C ASP A 614 7.72 -8.36 -14.41
N ALA A 615 8.06 -7.15 -13.96
CA ALA A 615 7.32 -6.48 -12.88
C ALA A 615 5.88 -6.11 -13.30
N LEU A 616 5.69 -5.60 -14.51
CA LEU A 616 4.38 -5.18 -15.04
C LEU A 616 3.47 -6.36 -15.37
N ALA A 617 4.04 -7.51 -15.78
CA ALA A 617 3.28 -8.74 -15.94
C ALA A 617 2.62 -9.18 -14.62
N LEU A 618 3.26 -8.90 -13.48
CA LEU A 618 2.75 -9.22 -12.14
C LEU A 618 1.88 -8.11 -11.55
N LYS A 619 2.21 -6.84 -11.78
CA LYS A 619 1.49 -5.65 -11.27
C LYS A 619 1.31 -4.60 -12.37
N PRO A 620 0.30 -4.76 -13.26
CA PRO A 620 0.07 -3.83 -14.37
C PRO A 620 -0.20 -2.38 -13.93
N GLU A 621 -0.71 -2.17 -12.71
CA GLU A 621 -0.97 -0.84 -12.15
C GLU A 621 0.28 0.02 -11.95
N TRP A 622 1.47 -0.58 -11.92
CA TRP A 622 2.72 0.13 -11.68
C TRP A 622 3.23 0.88 -12.91
N LYS A 623 2.51 0.83 -14.03
CA LYS A 623 2.87 1.52 -15.28
C LYS A 623 3.17 3.00 -15.05
N ARG A 624 2.26 3.72 -14.38
CA ARG A 624 2.44 5.15 -14.07
C ARG A 624 3.65 5.39 -13.18
N GLU A 625 3.84 4.51 -12.20
CA GLU A 625 4.93 4.65 -11.24
C GLU A 625 6.30 4.46 -11.89
N ILE A 626 6.47 3.38 -12.65
CA ILE A 626 7.65 3.13 -13.50
C ILE A 626 7.88 4.34 -14.41
N SER A 627 6.81 4.86 -15.00
CA SER A 627 6.83 6.02 -15.89
C SER A 627 7.16 7.34 -15.20
N SER A 628 7.03 7.42 -13.88
CA SER A 628 7.35 8.61 -13.10
C SER A 628 8.71 8.52 -12.40
N ASN A 629 9.29 7.33 -12.29
CA ASN A 629 10.54 7.14 -11.57
C ASN A 629 11.71 7.85 -12.30
N PRO A 630 12.48 8.71 -11.59
CA PRO A 630 13.52 9.52 -12.20
C PRO A 630 14.68 8.70 -12.78
N VAL A 631 14.94 7.49 -12.25
CA VAL A 631 16.08 6.66 -12.68
C VAL A 631 15.95 6.21 -14.14
N PHE A 632 14.72 6.08 -14.65
CA PHE A 632 14.47 5.62 -16.02
C PHE A 632 14.40 6.77 -17.04
N ARG A 633 14.48 8.05 -16.63
CA ARG A 633 14.29 9.21 -17.53
C ARG A 633 15.17 9.18 -18.77
N GLU A 634 16.45 8.89 -18.61
CA GLU A 634 17.42 8.83 -19.71
C GLU A 634 17.23 7.58 -20.59
N MET A 635 16.51 6.57 -20.09
CA MET A 635 16.27 5.31 -20.81
C MET A 635 15.02 5.34 -21.68
N ARG A 636 14.10 6.29 -21.44
CA ARG A 636 12.82 6.43 -22.17
C ARG A 636 12.99 6.70 -23.65
N THR A 637 14.11 7.26 -24.05
CA THR A 637 14.43 7.57 -25.45
C THR A 637 14.96 6.35 -26.21
N HIS A 638 15.20 5.23 -25.52
CA HIS A 638 15.66 4.00 -26.12
C HIS A 638 14.46 3.16 -26.60
N ALA A 639 14.54 2.60 -27.81
CA ALA A 639 13.43 1.87 -28.44
C ALA A 639 12.86 0.68 -27.62
N LEU A 640 13.66 0.13 -26.70
CA LEU A 640 13.22 -0.92 -25.76
C LEU A 640 12.22 -0.42 -24.70
N PHE A 641 12.01 0.88 -24.62
CA PHE A 641 11.12 1.52 -23.65
C PHE A 641 9.88 2.16 -24.31
N ASP A 642 9.73 2.03 -25.63
CA ASP A 642 8.65 2.67 -26.41
C ASP A 642 7.25 2.14 -26.03
N HIS A 643 7.16 0.90 -25.54
CA HIS A 643 5.88 0.27 -25.16
C HIS A 643 5.44 0.61 -23.73
N PHE A 644 6.29 1.21 -22.92
CA PHE A 644 5.89 1.80 -21.65
C PHE A 644 5.26 3.16 -21.98
N GLU A 645 3.94 3.32 -21.83
CA GLU A 645 3.31 4.64 -22.06
C GLU A 645 3.84 5.66 -21.04
N TRP A 646 4.54 6.67 -21.55
CA TRP A 646 5.04 7.79 -20.78
C TRP A 646 4.05 8.95 -20.89
N GLU A 647 3.27 9.20 -19.84
CA GLU A 647 2.37 10.38 -19.73
C GLU A 647 3.05 11.56 -19.03
#